data_AF-A0A2G9MB50-F1
#
_entry.id   AF-A0A2G9MB50-F1
#
_cell.length_a   1.000
_cell.length_b   1.000
_cell.length_c   1.000
_cell.angle_alpha   90.00
_cell.angle_beta   90.00
_cell.angle_gamma   90.00
#
_symmetry.space_group_name_H-M   'P 1'
#
loop_
_entity.id
_entity.type
_entity.pdbx_description
1 polymer ?
#
loop_
_entity_poly.entity_id
_entity_poly.type
_entity_poly.pdbx_seq_one_letter_code
_entity_poly.pdbx_strand_id
1 'polypeptide(L)'
;MYQDNSFDGRTLVIISGYFNPTHIGHVRLIEDAKKLGDKLIVIVNNDIQQIRKKGKIIMSEDERVEVVKAMKYVDEVFLSIDEESPVINSLEHIARLHRHWNKIIFANGGDRESKKVVPETPLCERYNIEMRFDVGGTEKLNSSTNINRLRGAEDSGSKKIKINPFIFRNYDIRGIVGKDLDEEKVHAIGNAYGTFLRRRKIRHAVVGRDCRLSSDMFRDSLIKGMTEMGINIIDIGMVMTQMMYYAQYRFQTNGGAMITASHNPYNYNGFKLGIGYSLTTGPEEVKEIRTIIENGDYFKSEKIGTVEQQDVTEDYYHDILKKITLNKKFKVIVDSGCGTTGLFIPELLRRAGCDVIERNTTVDGKFPVGTPDPTAESTMKRVRDAVLENNADIGFAFDGDGDRIGTVDEKGRVLWNDVLVAIFAKEILERFPHSKIVYNGLCSQVVREVIHQNNGIPVMWRTGHSFIKSKIAEENAVFGGELSGHFFFADNAYGHDDGAYAVVRVLEYLSERNVSLSQLYESFPVYISSPEIKIGCPDEKKEAIIKDIAEKFKADFPGNTVTDDSVIPGDDGTRIDFTDGMVIFRYSQNGPYITIKFEAQNQETYNQRKKYVKDTLLRYPDMVWQDDLCVNVESLD
;
A
#
# COMPACT_ATOMS: atom_id res chain seq x y z
N MET A 1 66.76 -29.55 -23.94
CA MET A 1 67.39 -28.81 -22.82
C MET A 1 66.28 -28.47 -21.85
N TYR A 2 66.27 -29.13 -20.69
CA TYR A 2 65.39 -28.82 -19.58
C TYR A 2 65.73 -27.42 -19.08
N GLN A 3 64.79 -26.48 -19.16
CA GLN A 3 64.84 -25.28 -18.33
C GLN A 3 64.09 -25.58 -17.04
N ASP A 4 64.93 -25.78 -16.04
CA ASP A 4 64.67 -25.86 -14.61
C ASP A 4 63.84 -24.65 -14.15
N ASN A 5 62.51 -24.81 -14.04
CA ASN A 5 61.72 -23.98 -13.15
C ASN A 5 61.79 -24.63 -11.78
N SER A 6 62.88 -24.35 -11.08
CA SER A 6 62.94 -24.47 -9.63
C SER A 6 61.64 -23.87 -9.06
N PHE A 7 60.77 -24.73 -8.52
CA PHE A 7 59.68 -24.27 -7.66
C PHE A 7 60.36 -23.69 -6.44
N ASP A 8 60.57 -22.38 -6.47
CA ASP A 8 60.98 -21.61 -5.31
C ASP A 8 60.05 -22.02 -4.18
N GLY A 9 60.60 -22.51 -3.07
CA GLY A 9 59.84 -23.03 -1.92
C GLY A 9 59.00 -21.97 -1.20
N ARG A 10 58.66 -20.88 -1.89
CA ARG A 10 57.99 -19.70 -1.40
C ARG A 10 56.49 -19.90 -1.28
N THR A 11 55.95 -19.32 -0.23
CA THR A 11 54.53 -19.33 0.12
C THR A 11 53.94 -17.95 -0.11
N LEU A 12 52.88 -17.87 -0.92
CA LEU A 12 52.08 -16.67 -1.10
C LEU A 12 50.94 -16.67 -0.09
N VAL A 13 50.74 -15.58 0.62
CA VAL A 13 49.63 -15.38 1.55
C VAL A 13 48.70 -14.30 1.00
N ILE A 14 47.40 -14.55 1.09
CA ILE A 14 46.34 -13.64 0.65
C ILE A 14 45.39 -13.43 1.82
N ILE A 15 45.05 -12.18 2.11
CA ILE A 15 43.95 -11.81 3.02
C ILE A 15 42.99 -10.87 2.30
N SER A 16 41.76 -10.71 2.82
CA SER A 16 40.82 -9.70 2.32
C SER A 16 40.18 -8.90 3.44
N GLY A 17 39.76 -7.67 3.12
CA GLY A 17 39.07 -6.82 4.10
C GLY A 17 38.55 -5.52 3.53
N TYR A 18 37.66 -4.89 4.30
CA TYR A 18 37.05 -3.61 3.95
C TYR A 18 37.89 -2.40 4.38
N PHE A 19 38.70 -2.50 5.44
CA PHE A 19 39.60 -1.41 5.90
C PHE A 19 38.91 -0.02 6.05
N ASN A 20 37.64 0.01 6.44
CA ASN A 20 36.80 1.23 6.45
C ASN A 20 36.22 1.57 7.85
N PRO A 21 36.91 2.38 8.69
CA PRO A 21 38.30 2.79 8.56
C PRO A 21 39.27 1.71 9.04
N THR A 22 40.56 1.89 8.78
CA THR A 22 41.65 1.06 9.29
C THR A 22 41.79 1.20 10.81
N HIS A 23 42.11 0.10 11.51
CA HIS A 23 42.31 0.05 12.96
C HIS A 23 43.35 -1.00 13.34
N ILE A 24 43.75 -1.06 14.62
CA ILE A 24 44.84 -1.93 15.10
C ILE A 24 44.62 -3.42 14.80
N GLY A 25 43.36 -3.90 14.83
CA GLY A 25 43.01 -5.26 14.41
C GLY A 25 43.44 -5.59 12.97
N HIS A 26 43.32 -4.65 12.03
CA HIS A 26 43.80 -4.85 10.66
C HIS A 26 45.33 -4.95 10.59
N VAL A 27 46.04 -4.14 11.38
CA VAL A 27 47.51 -4.15 11.44
C VAL A 27 48.02 -5.51 11.96
N ARG A 28 47.40 -6.04 13.01
CA ARG A 28 47.76 -7.35 13.58
C ARG A 28 47.43 -8.51 12.65
N LEU A 29 46.26 -8.49 12.00
CA LEU A 29 45.90 -9.45 10.95
C LEU A 29 46.97 -9.48 9.85
N ILE A 30 47.39 -8.31 9.37
CA ILE A 30 48.41 -8.17 8.31
C ILE A 30 49.77 -8.69 8.80
N GLU A 31 50.18 -8.34 10.01
CA GLU A 31 51.44 -8.81 10.61
C GLU A 31 51.46 -10.33 10.75
N ASP A 32 50.39 -10.93 11.26
CA ASP A 32 50.30 -12.37 11.46
C ASP A 32 50.16 -13.12 10.13
N ALA A 33 49.44 -12.56 9.16
CA ALA A 33 49.36 -13.12 7.81
C ALA A 33 50.73 -13.15 7.14
N LYS A 34 51.54 -12.09 7.28
CA LYS A 34 52.90 -12.05 6.72
C LYS A 34 53.82 -13.12 7.31
N LYS A 35 53.60 -13.57 8.56
CA LYS A 35 54.40 -14.66 9.16
C LYS A 35 54.13 -16.02 8.53
N LEU A 36 53.03 -16.17 7.79
CA LEU A 36 52.63 -17.44 7.17
C LEU A 36 53.32 -17.71 5.82
N GLY A 37 54.03 -16.73 5.25
CA GLY A 37 54.70 -16.92 3.97
C GLY A 37 55.58 -15.74 3.55
N ASP A 38 56.14 -15.84 2.35
CA ASP A 38 57.18 -14.96 1.85
C ASP A 38 56.62 -13.68 1.24
N LYS A 39 55.41 -13.74 0.67
CA LYS A 39 54.72 -12.57 0.09
C LYS A 39 53.28 -12.50 0.59
N LEU A 40 52.81 -11.31 0.94
CA LEU A 40 51.45 -11.01 1.37
C LEU A 40 50.77 -10.08 0.35
N ILE A 41 49.69 -10.56 -0.25
CA ILE A 41 48.75 -9.76 -1.04
C ILE A 41 47.52 -9.46 -0.19
N VAL A 42 47.13 -8.19 -0.11
CA VAL A 42 45.91 -7.77 0.59
C VAL A 42 44.85 -7.36 -0.41
N ILE A 43 43.71 -8.06 -0.43
CA ILE A 43 42.54 -7.68 -1.21
C ILE A 43 41.75 -6.63 -0.43
N VAL A 44 41.58 -5.45 -1.00
CA VAL A 44 40.73 -4.38 -0.45
C VAL A 44 39.37 -4.45 -1.13
N ASN A 45 38.30 -4.66 -0.37
CA ASN A 45 36.93 -4.64 -0.91
C ASN A 45 36.59 -3.26 -1.48
N ASN A 46 35.95 -3.20 -2.65
CA ASN A 46 35.61 -1.94 -3.30
C ASN A 46 34.40 -1.23 -2.62
N ASP A 47 34.14 0.00 -3.05
CA ASP A 47 33.09 0.86 -2.49
C ASP A 47 31.69 0.30 -2.76
N ILE A 48 31.47 -0.39 -3.89
CA ILE A 48 30.20 -1.08 -4.20
C ILE A 48 29.91 -2.14 -3.14
N GLN A 49 30.88 -3.00 -2.84
CA GLN A 49 30.76 -4.03 -1.80
C GLN A 49 30.56 -3.41 -0.42
N GLN A 50 31.19 -2.26 -0.13
CA GLN A 50 31.11 -1.57 1.16
C GLN A 50 29.75 -0.91 1.38
N ILE A 51 29.19 -0.25 0.36
CA ILE A 51 27.84 0.32 0.37
C ILE A 51 26.80 -0.79 0.56
N ARG A 52 26.88 -1.88 -0.22
CA ARG A 52 25.93 -3.00 -0.10
C ARG A 52 25.96 -3.64 1.29
N LYS A 53 27.15 -3.76 1.90
CA LYS A 53 27.30 -4.40 3.23
C LYS A 53 26.96 -3.51 4.41
N LYS A 54 27.35 -2.23 4.39
CA LYS A 54 27.26 -1.33 5.57
C LYS A 54 26.52 -0.02 5.31
N GLY A 55 26.08 0.25 4.08
CA GLY A 55 25.29 1.43 3.69
C GLY A 55 26.06 2.76 3.72
N LYS A 56 27.35 2.76 4.06
CA LYS A 56 28.16 3.98 4.18
C LYS A 56 29.65 3.74 3.91
N ILE A 57 30.30 4.77 3.37
CA ILE A 57 31.75 4.85 3.12
C ILE A 57 32.32 5.91 4.07
N ILE A 58 33.42 5.60 4.76
CA ILE A 58 34.12 6.53 5.66
C ILE A 58 35.42 6.99 4.99
N MET A 59 36.10 6.07 4.32
CA MET A 59 37.25 6.28 3.46
C MET A 59 36.96 5.66 2.10
N SER A 60 37.23 6.38 1.01
CA SER A 60 37.05 5.87 -0.35
C SER A 60 37.94 4.65 -0.60
N GLU A 61 37.61 3.85 -1.61
CA GLU A 61 38.46 2.71 -1.97
C GLU A 61 39.91 3.10 -2.30
N ASP A 62 40.13 4.25 -2.93
CA ASP A 62 41.46 4.78 -3.22
C ASP A 62 42.24 5.08 -1.93
N GLU A 63 41.61 5.78 -0.97
CA GLU A 63 42.22 6.11 0.33
C GLU A 63 42.55 4.83 1.11
N ARG A 64 41.66 3.83 1.06
CA ARG A 64 41.86 2.55 1.75
C ARG A 64 42.99 1.75 1.12
N VAL A 65 43.08 1.72 -0.21
CA VAL A 65 44.19 1.09 -0.93
C VAL A 65 45.51 1.76 -0.59
N GLU A 66 45.58 3.09 -0.60
CA GLU A 66 46.79 3.84 -0.26
C GLU A 66 47.26 3.55 1.17
N VAL A 67 46.34 3.58 2.14
CA VAL A 67 46.64 3.28 3.55
C VAL A 67 47.12 1.85 3.74
N VAL A 68 46.47 0.87 3.11
CA VAL A 68 46.89 -0.54 3.21
C VAL A 68 48.24 -0.77 2.54
N LYS A 69 48.49 -0.13 1.40
CA LYS A 69 49.77 -0.24 0.66
C LYS A 69 50.94 0.35 1.44
N ALA A 70 50.70 1.35 2.28
CA ALA A 70 51.72 1.94 3.15
C ALA A 70 52.08 1.08 4.38
N MET A 71 51.34 -0.01 4.65
CA MET A 71 51.61 -0.86 5.81
C MET A 71 52.85 -1.72 5.60
N LYS A 72 53.76 -1.69 6.58
CA LYS A 72 55.08 -2.33 6.57
C LYS A 72 55.13 -3.77 6.03
N TYR A 73 54.12 -4.58 6.33
CA TYR A 73 54.12 -6.03 6.03
C TYR A 73 53.33 -6.40 4.77
N VAL A 74 52.76 -5.42 4.06
CA VAL A 74 52.01 -5.62 2.81
C VAL A 74 52.97 -5.50 1.64
N ASP A 75 53.12 -6.56 0.84
CA ASP A 75 53.97 -6.52 -0.35
C ASP A 75 53.19 -6.02 -1.58
N GLU A 76 51.88 -6.28 -1.63
CA GLU A 76 51.02 -5.88 -2.74
C GLU A 76 49.56 -5.74 -2.29
N VAL A 77 48.86 -4.79 -2.90
CA VAL A 77 47.42 -4.54 -2.67
C VAL A 77 46.67 -4.77 -3.95
N PHE A 78 45.56 -5.50 -3.86
CA PHE A 78 44.66 -5.77 -4.98
C PHE A 78 43.29 -5.17 -4.66
N LEU A 79 42.82 -4.23 -5.46
CA LEU A 79 41.44 -3.73 -5.33
C LEU A 79 40.47 -4.79 -5.87
N SER A 80 39.49 -5.16 -5.06
CA SER A 80 38.53 -6.20 -5.41
C SER A 80 37.75 -5.85 -6.67
N ILE A 81 37.68 -6.80 -7.61
CA ILE A 81 36.89 -6.70 -8.85
C ILE A 81 35.48 -7.29 -8.71
N ASP A 82 35.15 -7.80 -7.52
CA ASP A 82 33.84 -8.41 -7.23
C ASP A 82 32.77 -7.33 -6.96
N GLU A 83 31.59 -7.47 -7.57
CA GLU A 83 30.45 -6.56 -7.32
C GLU A 83 29.72 -6.85 -6.01
N GLU A 84 29.87 -8.06 -5.46
CA GLU A 84 29.26 -8.51 -4.21
C GLU A 84 30.30 -9.17 -3.29
N SER A 85 30.01 -9.28 -1.99
CA SER A 85 30.78 -10.16 -1.10
C SER A 85 30.29 -11.59 -1.35
N PRO A 86 31.16 -12.60 -1.47
CA PRO A 86 32.61 -12.70 -1.18
C PRO A 86 33.58 -12.22 -2.27
N VAL A 87 34.91 -12.32 -2.05
CA VAL A 87 35.98 -11.91 -3.00
C VAL A 87 36.40 -13.02 -4.00
N ILE A 88 35.45 -13.80 -4.49
CA ILE A 88 35.74 -15.03 -5.26
C ILE A 88 36.49 -14.73 -6.57
N ASN A 89 36.04 -13.76 -7.36
CA ASN A 89 36.66 -13.45 -8.65
C ASN A 89 38.05 -12.84 -8.46
N SER A 90 38.20 -11.98 -7.45
CA SER A 90 39.52 -11.40 -7.09
C SER A 90 40.51 -12.48 -6.66
N LEU A 91 40.08 -13.42 -5.79
CA LEU A 91 40.93 -14.50 -5.33
C LEU A 91 41.31 -15.46 -6.47
N GLU A 92 40.38 -15.77 -7.38
CA GLU A 92 40.65 -16.61 -8.55
C GLU A 92 41.67 -15.95 -9.48
N HIS A 93 41.51 -14.65 -9.73
CA HIS A 93 42.42 -13.88 -10.58
C HIS A 93 43.85 -13.92 -10.04
N ILE A 94 44.03 -13.64 -8.74
CA ILE A 94 45.34 -13.69 -8.08
C ILE A 94 45.92 -15.11 -8.14
N ALA A 95 45.13 -16.14 -7.82
CA ALA A 95 45.59 -17.53 -7.85
C ALA A 95 46.10 -17.96 -9.23
N ARG A 96 45.45 -17.53 -10.32
CA ARG A 96 45.88 -17.82 -11.70
C ARG A 96 47.21 -17.16 -12.05
N LEU A 97 47.39 -15.89 -11.68
CA LEU A 97 48.64 -15.16 -11.92
C LEU A 97 49.83 -15.76 -11.14
N HIS A 98 49.55 -16.26 -9.94
CA HIS A 98 50.56 -16.79 -9.03
C HIS A 98 50.65 -18.33 -8.99
N ARG A 99 50.13 -19.03 -10.01
CA ARG A 99 50.19 -20.50 -10.12
C ARG A 99 51.59 -21.13 -10.08
N HIS A 100 52.63 -20.31 -10.25
CA HIS A 100 54.03 -20.72 -10.18
C HIS A 100 54.56 -20.82 -8.74
N TRP A 101 53.81 -20.33 -7.76
CA TRP A 101 54.16 -20.43 -6.33
C TRP A 101 53.90 -21.83 -5.82
N ASN A 102 54.83 -22.35 -5.03
CA ASN A 102 54.74 -23.71 -4.47
C ASN A 102 53.54 -23.88 -3.53
N LYS A 103 53.20 -22.83 -2.79
CA LYS A 103 52.08 -22.84 -1.84
C LYS A 103 51.34 -21.49 -1.84
N ILE A 104 50.01 -21.52 -1.86
CA ILE A 104 49.16 -20.34 -1.67
C ILE A 104 48.29 -20.55 -0.43
N ILE A 105 48.25 -19.55 0.44
CA ILE A 105 47.45 -19.52 1.66
C ILE A 105 46.42 -18.40 1.55
N PHE A 106 45.14 -18.70 1.77
CA PHE A 106 44.11 -17.69 2.02
C PHE A 106 43.81 -17.61 3.52
N ALA A 107 44.26 -16.54 4.16
CA ALA A 107 44.16 -16.32 5.59
C ALA A 107 42.93 -15.46 5.94
N ASN A 108 42.09 -15.95 6.85
CA ASN A 108 40.91 -15.28 7.37
C ASN A 108 41.10 -14.85 8.83
N GLY A 109 40.55 -13.68 9.18
CA GLY A 109 40.59 -13.12 10.54
C GLY A 109 39.57 -13.73 11.51
N GLY A 110 39.78 -13.48 12.81
CA GLY A 110 39.16 -14.11 13.99
C GLY A 110 37.65 -13.94 14.22
N ASP A 111 36.82 -14.36 13.27
CA ASP A 111 35.40 -14.70 13.50
C ASP A 111 34.90 -15.89 12.65
N ARG A 112 35.81 -16.65 12.05
CA ARG A 112 35.51 -17.78 11.17
C ARG A 112 36.24 -19.03 11.66
N GLU A 113 35.51 -19.93 12.31
CA GLU A 113 36.08 -21.14 12.92
C GLU A 113 36.01 -22.39 12.02
N SER A 114 35.37 -22.31 10.84
CA SER A 114 35.28 -23.47 9.94
C SER A 114 35.10 -23.14 8.45
N LYS A 115 35.56 -24.08 7.60
CA LYS A 115 35.40 -24.04 6.14
C LYS A 115 33.93 -23.98 5.68
N LYS A 116 32.97 -24.47 6.48
CA LYS A 116 31.54 -24.51 6.13
C LYS A 116 30.90 -23.12 6.03
N VAL A 117 31.55 -22.07 6.55
CA VAL A 117 30.99 -20.71 6.67
C VAL A 117 31.72 -19.73 5.74
N VAL A 118 32.73 -20.18 4.99
CA VAL A 118 33.55 -19.33 4.11
C VAL A 118 33.17 -19.58 2.64
N PRO A 119 32.52 -18.61 1.97
CA PRO A 119 32.09 -18.76 0.58
C PRO A 119 33.22 -19.06 -0.42
N GLU A 120 34.45 -18.65 -0.11
CA GLU A 120 35.65 -18.88 -0.93
C GLU A 120 36.13 -20.34 -0.90
N THR A 121 35.60 -21.19 -0.02
CA THR A 121 36.05 -22.59 0.19
C THR A 121 36.08 -23.43 -1.09
N PRO A 122 35.01 -23.48 -1.93
CA PRO A 122 35.03 -24.31 -3.14
C PRO A 122 36.09 -23.85 -4.16
N LEU A 123 36.39 -22.55 -4.19
CA LEU A 123 37.46 -21.99 -5.03
C LEU A 123 38.83 -22.40 -4.49
N CYS A 124 39.04 -22.27 -3.17
CA CYS A 124 40.29 -22.68 -2.55
C CYS A 124 40.61 -24.15 -2.78
N GLU A 125 39.62 -25.04 -2.69
CA GLU A 125 39.79 -26.46 -3.00
C GLU A 125 40.15 -26.70 -4.47
N ARG A 126 39.50 -26.00 -5.40
CA ARG A 126 39.78 -26.10 -6.84
C ARG A 126 41.20 -25.69 -7.21
N TYR A 127 41.75 -24.67 -6.56
CA TYR A 127 43.07 -24.11 -6.86
C TYR A 127 44.17 -24.59 -5.89
N ASN A 128 43.89 -25.58 -5.05
CA ASN A 128 44.80 -26.09 -4.02
C ASN A 128 45.36 -24.98 -3.10
N ILE A 129 44.50 -24.02 -2.75
CA ILE A 129 44.80 -22.92 -1.83
C ILE A 129 44.50 -23.39 -0.41
N GLU A 130 45.50 -23.32 0.47
CA GLU A 130 45.33 -23.66 1.88
C GLU A 130 44.61 -22.53 2.62
N MET A 131 43.49 -22.83 3.28
CA MET A 131 42.84 -21.85 4.13
C MET A 131 43.41 -21.88 5.55
N ARG A 132 43.70 -20.70 6.09
CA ARG A 132 44.08 -20.50 7.49
C ARG A 132 43.06 -19.59 8.18
N PHE A 133 42.64 -19.99 9.37
CA PHE A 133 41.69 -19.25 10.20
C PHE A 133 42.40 -18.65 11.41
N ASP A 134 41.72 -17.77 12.13
CA ASP A 134 42.19 -17.14 13.38
C ASP A 134 43.49 -16.34 13.26
N VAL A 135 43.78 -15.83 12.06
CA VAL A 135 44.95 -14.99 11.81
C VAL A 135 44.67 -13.59 12.38
N GLY A 136 45.56 -13.06 13.23
CA GLY A 136 45.35 -11.79 13.93
C GLY A 136 44.71 -11.91 15.33
N GLY A 137 44.49 -13.13 15.84
CA GLY A 137 43.97 -13.42 17.18
C GLY A 137 42.43 -13.55 17.24
N THR A 138 41.92 -14.06 18.38
CA THR A 138 40.49 -14.35 18.61
C THR A 138 39.72 -13.20 19.28
N GLU A 139 40.41 -12.22 19.87
CA GLU A 139 39.77 -11.07 20.51
C GLU A 139 39.55 -9.91 19.50
N LYS A 140 38.30 -9.51 19.28
CA LYS A 140 37.93 -8.35 18.44
C LYS A 140 38.38 -7.03 19.08
N LEU A 141 39.65 -6.68 18.91
CA LEU A 141 40.20 -5.39 19.33
C LEU A 141 39.83 -4.28 18.33
N ASN A 142 38.90 -3.41 18.77
CA ASN A 142 38.43 -2.22 18.04
C ASN A 142 37.94 -2.50 16.62
N SER A 143 36.77 -3.12 16.50
CA SER A 143 36.13 -3.27 15.18
C SER A 143 35.66 -1.91 14.62
N SER A 144 35.61 -1.80 13.30
CA SER A 144 34.93 -0.67 12.63
C SER A 144 33.47 -0.49 13.11
N THR A 145 32.85 -1.53 13.67
CA THR A 145 31.54 -1.45 14.36
C THR A 145 31.63 -0.67 15.69
N ASN A 146 32.69 -0.84 16.47
CA ASN A 146 32.90 -0.11 17.74
C ASN A 146 33.24 1.37 17.52
N ILE A 147 34.00 1.70 16.47
CA ILE A 147 34.29 3.09 16.10
C ILE A 147 33.01 3.79 15.58
N ASN A 148 32.14 3.06 14.87
CA ASN A 148 30.83 3.56 14.46
C ASN A 148 29.87 3.79 15.66
N ARG A 149 30.01 3.03 16.75
CA ARG A 149 29.25 3.25 18.00
C ARG A 149 29.60 4.57 18.71
N LEU A 150 30.86 5.01 18.64
CA LEU A 150 31.33 6.21 19.34
C LEU A 150 30.87 7.54 18.71
N ARG A 151 30.33 7.53 17.48
CA ARG A 151 29.87 8.73 16.77
C ARG A 151 28.35 9.01 16.88
N GLY A 152 27.67 8.41 17.86
CA GLY A 152 26.31 8.84 18.26
C GLY A 152 25.15 7.97 17.76
N ALA A 153 25.31 6.65 17.73
CA ALA A 153 24.17 5.74 17.69
C ALA A 153 24.06 5.07 19.05
N GLU A 154 23.15 5.56 19.90
CA GLU A 154 22.53 4.72 20.91
C GLU A 154 21.84 3.57 20.16
N ASP A 155 22.51 2.43 20.03
CA ASP A 155 21.88 1.18 19.62
C ASP A 155 21.16 0.66 20.87
N SER A 156 19.98 1.23 21.16
CA SER A 156 18.98 0.46 21.89
C SER A 156 18.84 -0.85 21.13
N GLY A 157 19.00 -1.99 21.78
CA GLY A 157 19.04 -3.32 21.17
C GLY A 157 17.77 -3.78 20.44
N SER A 158 17.01 -2.88 19.81
CA SER A 158 15.96 -3.19 18.86
C SER A 158 16.58 -3.74 17.59
N LYS A 159 16.43 -5.05 17.41
CA LYS A 159 16.42 -5.72 16.11
C LYS A 159 15.68 -4.79 15.12
N LYS A 160 16.36 -4.22 14.12
CA LYS A 160 15.67 -3.35 13.13
C LYS A 160 14.58 -4.17 12.46
N ILE A 161 13.32 -3.84 12.74
CA ILE A 161 12.16 -4.54 12.18
C ILE A 161 12.14 -4.25 10.68
N LYS A 162 12.41 -5.27 9.87
CA LYS A 162 12.36 -5.16 8.41
C LYS A 162 10.90 -5.29 7.97
N ILE A 163 10.32 -4.17 7.56
CA ILE A 163 8.96 -4.12 7.00
C ILE A 163 9.06 -4.01 5.48
N ASN A 164 8.20 -4.73 4.77
CA ASN A 164 8.09 -4.61 3.31
C ASN A 164 7.68 -3.17 2.96
N PRO A 165 8.49 -2.39 2.23
CA PRO A 165 8.18 -0.98 1.95
C PRO A 165 6.89 -0.80 1.13
N PHE A 166 6.47 -1.81 0.37
CA PHE A 166 5.26 -1.75 -0.45
C PHE A 166 3.97 -1.80 0.36
N ILE A 167 4.00 -2.10 1.66
CA ILE A 167 2.78 -2.05 2.48
C ILE A 167 2.36 -0.61 2.78
N PHE A 168 3.29 0.33 2.71
CA PHE A 168 3.07 1.75 2.93
C PHE A 168 2.56 2.35 1.62
N ARG A 169 1.23 2.36 1.45
CA ARG A 169 0.54 2.86 0.26
C ARG A 169 0.41 4.39 0.33
N ASN A 170 -0.26 4.99 -0.64
CA ASN A 170 -0.35 6.46 -0.71
C ASN A 170 -1.13 7.11 0.44
N TYR A 171 -2.05 6.40 1.08
CA TYR A 171 -2.88 6.99 2.13
C TYR A 171 -3.28 6.02 3.24
N ASP A 172 -2.85 4.77 3.15
CA ASP A 172 -3.07 3.75 4.17
C ASP A 172 -1.90 2.75 4.17
N ILE A 173 -1.94 1.82 5.12
CA ILE A 173 -0.99 0.72 5.21
C ILE A 173 -1.75 -0.58 4.97
N ARG A 174 -1.35 -1.42 4.01
CA ARG A 174 -2.02 -2.71 3.72
C ARG A 174 -1.02 -3.80 3.36
N GLY A 175 -1.26 -5.01 3.86
CA GLY A 175 -0.41 -6.17 3.54
C GLY A 175 -1.09 -7.49 3.85
N ILE A 176 -0.45 -8.57 3.39
CA ILE A 176 -0.89 -9.95 3.65
C ILE A 176 -0.49 -10.34 5.08
N VAL A 177 -1.45 -10.85 5.85
CA VAL A 177 -1.24 -11.34 7.22
C VAL A 177 -0.27 -12.54 7.21
N GLY A 178 0.69 -12.56 8.13
CA GLY A 178 1.71 -13.60 8.26
C GLY A 178 2.88 -13.47 7.27
N LYS A 179 2.74 -12.67 6.22
CA LYS A 179 3.82 -12.35 5.26
C LYS A 179 4.34 -10.92 5.49
N ASP A 180 3.45 -9.96 5.28
CA ASP A 180 3.74 -8.53 5.33
C ASP A 180 3.43 -7.93 6.71
N LEU A 181 2.40 -8.42 7.39
CA LEU A 181 1.93 -7.95 8.69
C LEU A 181 1.84 -9.09 9.71
N ASP A 182 2.38 -8.87 10.91
CA ASP A 182 2.27 -9.72 12.10
C ASP A 182 2.27 -8.83 13.37
N GLU A 183 2.14 -9.42 14.55
CA GLU A 183 2.09 -8.68 15.82
C GLU A 183 3.32 -7.76 16.02
N GLU A 184 4.53 -8.21 15.70
CA GLU A 184 5.76 -7.43 15.87
C GLU A 184 5.77 -6.20 14.95
N LYS A 185 5.41 -6.40 13.68
CA LYS A 185 5.33 -5.31 12.70
C LYS A 185 4.20 -4.34 13.01
N VAL A 186 3.04 -4.82 13.44
CA VAL A 186 1.91 -3.98 13.80
C VAL A 186 2.17 -3.19 15.08
N HIS A 187 2.86 -3.78 16.05
CA HIS A 187 3.36 -3.06 17.22
C HIS A 187 4.31 -1.92 16.83
N ALA A 188 5.22 -2.16 15.88
CA ALA A 188 6.11 -1.13 15.35
C ALA A 188 5.34 0.00 14.63
N ILE A 189 4.30 -0.34 13.86
CA ILE A 189 3.38 0.64 13.26
C ILE A 189 2.68 1.44 14.36
N GLY A 190 2.23 0.81 15.45
CA GLY A 190 1.65 1.47 16.63
C GLY A 190 2.60 2.45 17.29
N ASN A 191 3.86 2.05 17.49
CA ASN A 191 4.92 2.93 18.02
C ASN A 191 5.17 4.13 17.10
N ALA A 192 5.24 3.90 15.80
CA ALA A 192 5.50 4.96 14.84
C ALA A 192 4.33 5.94 14.70
N TYR A 193 3.09 5.43 14.61
CA TYR A 193 1.91 6.27 14.54
C TYR A 193 1.66 7.01 15.87
N GLY A 194 1.88 6.36 17.01
CA GLY A 194 1.86 7.01 18.32
C GLY A 194 2.88 8.16 18.40
N THR A 195 4.11 7.93 17.94
CA THR A 195 5.15 8.97 17.83
C THR A 195 4.71 10.11 16.92
N PHE A 196 4.18 9.79 15.75
CA PHE A 196 3.67 10.74 14.76
C PHE A 196 2.60 11.67 15.36
N LEU A 197 1.63 11.10 16.10
CA LEU A 197 0.59 11.86 16.80
C LEU A 197 1.17 12.73 17.92
N ARG A 198 2.07 12.18 18.75
CA ARG A 198 2.72 12.92 19.84
C ARG A 198 3.48 14.13 19.35
N ARG A 199 4.21 14.01 18.24
CA ARG A 199 4.94 15.13 17.59
C ARG A 199 4.00 16.24 17.14
N ARG A 200 2.77 15.90 16.78
CA ARG A 200 1.68 16.82 16.44
C ARG A 200 0.84 17.27 17.63
N LYS A 201 1.30 17.00 18.86
CA LYS A 201 0.63 17.34 20.13
C LYS A 201 -0.74 16.68 20.30
N ILE A 202 -1.02 15.61 19.54
CA ILE A 202 -2.22 14.80 19.69
C ILE A 202 -1.92 13.72 20.75
N ARG A 203 -2.79 13.62 21.75
CA ARG A 203 -2.61 12.72 22.91
C ARG A 203 -3.74 11.71 23.08
N HIS A 204 -4.79 11.82 22.29
CA HIS A 204 -5.94 10.92 22.31
C HIS A 204 -6.11 10.35 20.90
N ALA A 205 -6.59 9.12 20.77
CA ALA A 205 -6.96 8.56 19.48
C ALA A 205 -8.11 7.56 19.63
N VAL A 206 -9.02 7.54 18.65
CA VAL A 206 -10.02 6.48 18.53
C VAL A 206 -9.42 5.31 17.76
N VAL A 207 -9.70 4.08 18.19
CA VAL A 207 -9.30 2.86 17.47
C VAL A 207 -10.53 1.99 17.24
N GLY A 208 -10.81 1.65 15.99
CA GLY A 208 -11.84 0.69 15.59
C GLY A 208 -11.26 -0.40 14.69
N ARG A 209 -12.02 -1.48 14.48
CA ARG A 209 -11.61 -2.58 13.61
C ARG A 209 -12.76 -3.20 12.84
N ASP A 210 -12.44 -3.82 11.71
CA ASP A 210 -13.38 -4.64 10.95
C ASP A 210 -13.47 -6.08 11.51
N CYS A 211 -14.21 -6.94 10.81
CA CYS A 211 -14.45 -8.32 11.17
C CYS A 211 -13.38 -9.35 10.76
N ARG A 212 -12.25 -8.94 10.17
CA ARG A 212 -11.23 -9.89 9.71
C ARG A 212 -10.66 -10.71 10.86
N LEU A 213 -10.23 -11.93 10.54
CA LEU A 213 -9.70 -12.89 11.51
C LEU A 213 -8.48 -12.37 12.29
N SER A 214 -7.68 -11.50 11.68
CA SER A 214 -6.48 -10.91 12.30
C SER A 214 -6.75 -9.61 13.05
N SER A 215 -7.95 -9.03 12.95
CA SER A 215 -8.24 -7.68 13.44
C SER A 215 -8.17 -7.55 14.96
N ASP A 216 -8.55 -8.58 15.72
CA ASP A 216 -8.38 -8.58 17.19
C ASP A 216 -6.90 -8.53 17.60
N MET A 217 -6.08 -9.40 17.01
CA MET A 217 -4.65 -9.47 17.28
C MET A 217 -3.91 -8.17 16.86
N PHE A 218 -4.29 -7.60 15.72
CA PHE A 218 -3.74 -6.34 15.25
C PHE A 218 -4.20 -5.15 16.09
N ARG A 219 -5.43 -5.15 16.63
CA ARG A 219 -5.88 -4.16 17.61
C ARG A 219 -4.97 -4.17 18.82
N ASP A 220 -4.78 -5.32 19.44
CA ASP A 220 -3.99 -5.41 20.68
C ASP A 220 -2.55 -4.94 20.46
N SER A 221 -1.94 -5.32 19.33
CA SER A 221 -0.59 -4.91 18.95
C SER A 221 -0.48 -3.41 18.67
N LEU A 222 -1.44 -2.84 17.93
CA LEU A 222 -1.46 -1.42 17.57
C LEU A 222 -1.68 -0.54 18.81
N ILE A 223 -2.69 -0.87 19.62
CA ILE A 223 -3.02 -0.14 20.86
C ILE A 223 -1.84 -0.17 21.83
N LYS A 224 -1.18 -1.33 21.98
CA LYS A 224 0.02 -1.43 22.82
C LYS A 224 1.11 -0.48 22.36
N GLY A 225 1.46 -0.48 21.07
CA GLY A 225 2.50 0.44 20.56
C GLY A 225 2.11 1.92 20.72
N MET A 226 0.85 2.28 20.47
CA MET A 226 0.39 3.67 20.63
C MET A 226 0.40 4.13 22.10
N THR A 227 -0.01 3.28 23.03
CA THR A 227 -0.03 3.60 24.47
C THR A 227 1.38 3.70 25.06
N GLU A 228 2.35 2.90 24.59
CA GLU A 228 3.77 3.04 24.96
C GLU A 228 4.32 4.44 24.59
N MET A 229 3.82 5.05 23.51
CA MET A 229 4.13 6.43 23.12
C MET A 229 3.34 7.48 23.92
N GLY A 230 2.51 7.06 24.87
CA GLY A 230 1.69 7.91 25.73
C GLY A 230 0.46 8.49 25.03
N ILE A 231 -0.11 7.78 24.06
CA ILE A 231 -1.44 8.09 23.50
C ILE A 231 -2.52 7.41 24.35
N ASN A 232 -3.53 8.16 24.75
CA ASN A 232 -4.74 7.62 25.37
C ASN A 232 -5.69 7.13 24.27
N ILE A 233 -6.11 5.87 24.36
CA ILE A 233 -6.89 5.20 23.34
C ILE A 233 -8.34 5.07 23.78
N ILE A 234 -9.24 5.38 22.86
CA ILE A 234 -10.67 5.08 22.92
C ILE A 234 -10.92 3.94 21.94
N ASP A 235 -10.97 2.71 22.45
CA ASP A 235 -11.26 1.51 21.67
C ASP A 235 -12.78 1.40 21.47
N ILE A 236 -13.22 1.55 20.22
CA ILE A 236 -14.64 1.45 19.85
C ILE A 236 -15.03 0.06 19.33
N GLY A 237 -14.11 -0.91 19.40
CA GLY A 237 -14.40 -2.30 19.05
C GLY A 237 -14.58 -2.54 17.55
N MET A 238 -15.44 -3.51 17.23
CA MET A 238 -15.76 -3.87 15.84
C MET A 238 -16.82 -2.90 15.29
N VAL A 239 -16.46 -2.09 14.30
CA VAL A 239 -17.32 -1.02 13.76
C VAL A 239 -17.12 -0.85 12.25
N MET A 240 -17.98 -0.09 11.58
CA MET A 240 -17.73 0.36 10.20
C MET A 240 -16.71 1.51 10.18
N THR A 241 -15.98 1.68 9.07
CA THR A 241 -14.90 2.67 8.96
C THR A 241 -15.36 4.10 9.28
N GLN A 242 -16.52 4.49 8.76
CA GLN A 242 -17.12 5.80 9.00
C GLN A 242 -17.49 6.05 10.47
N MET A 243 -17.76 5.01 11.27
CA MET A 243 -18.02 5.17 12.70
C MET A 243 -16.77 5.59 13.45
N MET A 244 -15.57 5.19 13.00
CA MET A 244 -14.30 5.70 13.52
C MET A 244 -14.15 7.19 13.20
N TYR A 245 -14.46 7.61 11.97
CA TYR A 245 -14.44 9.03 11.60
C TYR A 245 -15.44 9.86 12.41
N TYR A 246 -16.68 9.37 12.57
CA TYR A 246 -17.69 10.00 13.44
C TYR A 246 -17.21 10.09 14.90
N ALA A 247 -16.63 9.02 15.43
CA ALA A 247 -16.16 8.95 16.81
C ALA A 247 -15.06 9.99 17.11
N GLN A 248 -14.23 10.36 16.12
CA GLN A 248 -13.29 11.48 16.26
C GLN A 248 -14.04 12.74 16.68
N TYR A 249 -15.13 13.11 16.00
CA TYR A 249 -15.96 14.28 16.36
C TYR A 249 -16.63 14.11 17.73
N ARG A 250 -17.18 12.92 18.00
CA ARG A 250 -17.89 12.60 19.25
C ARG A 250 -17.00 12.74 20.49
N PHE A 251 -15.73 12.36 20.38
CA PHE A 251 -14.74 12.42 21.47
C PHE A 251 -13.74 13.57 21.32
N GLN A 252 -13.93 14.44 20.34
CA GLN A 252 -13.13 15.63 20.09
C GLN A 252 -11.62 15.32 19.98
N THR A 253 -11.26 14.30 19.20
CA THR A 253 -9.88 13.91 18.98
C THR A 253 -9.49 13.84 17.51
N ASN A 254 -8.28 14.35 17.20
CA ASN A 254 -7.70 14.30 15.87
C ASN A 254 -7.04 12.95 15.54
N GLY A 255 -6.74 12.12 16.55
CA GLY A 255 -6.17 10.78 16.34
C GLY A 255 -7.26 9.76 16.02
N GLY A 256 -7.02 8.90 15.04
CA GLY A 256 -7.95 7.86 14.63
C GLY A 256 -7.23 6.71 13.94
N ALA A 257 -7.59 5.47 14.21
CA ALA A 257 -7.09 4.34 13.46
C ALA A 257 -8.21 3.32 13.23
N MET A 258 -8.41 2.94 11.98
CA MET A 258 -9.31 1.86 11.61
C MET A 258 -8.48 0.69 11.08
N ILE A 259 -8.62 -0.47 11.72
CA ILE A 259 -7.92 -1.71 11.35
C ILE A 259 -8.80 -2.45 10.34
N THR A 260 -8.39 -2.42 9.08
CA THR A 260 -9.18 -2.89 7.95
C THR A 260 -8.31 -3.02 6.71
N ALA A 261 -8.64 -3.95 5.82
CA ALA A 261 -8.21 -3.92 4.43
C ALA A 261 -9.37 -3.72 3.44
N SER A 262 -10.49 -3.15 3.89
CA SER A 262 -11.68 -2.82 3.08
C SER A 262 -12.13 -4.03 2.27
N HIS A 263 -12.09 -3.94 0.94
CA HIS A 263 -12.50 -4.94 -0.03
C HIS A 263 -11.37 -5.88 -0.50
N ASN A 264 -10.22 -5.96 0.18
CA ASN A 264 -9.20 -6.96 -0.15
C ASN A 264 -9.61 -8.37 0.34
N PRO A 265 -9.06 -9.46 -0.22
CA PRO A 265 -9.33 -10.83 0.26
C PRO A 265 -9.06 -11.04 1.75
N TYR A 266 -9.63 -12.09 2.34
CA TYR A 266 -9.64 -12.33 3.80
C TYR A 266 -8.24 -12.38 4.46
N ASN A 267 -7.21 -12.75 3.69
CA ASN A 267 -5.82 -12.85 4.16
C ASN A 267 -5.09 -11.49 4.21
N TYR A 268 -5.71 -10.40 3.75
CA TYR A 268 -5.18 -9.03 3.92
C TYR A 268 -5.69 -8.40 5.21
N ASN A 269 -4.92 -7.45 5.75
CA ASN A 269 -5.40 -6.46 6.69
C ASN A 269 -4.57 -5.16 6.52
N GLY A 270 -4.89 -4.13 7.29
CA GLY A 270 -4.29 -2.82 7.14
C GLY A 270 -4.78 -1.79 8.14
N PHE A 271 -4.39 -0.54 7.89
CA PHE A 271 -4.64 0.58 8.78
C PHE A 271 -4.99 1.83 7.96
N LYS A 272 -6.20 2.36 8.15
CA LYS A 272 -6.56 3.73 7.77
C LYS A 272 -6.26 4.62 8.97
N LEU A 273 -5.25 5.48 8.84
CA LEU A 273 -4.76 6.32 9.94
C LEU A 273 -5.25 7.75 9.79
N GLY A 274 -5.83 8.31 10.85
CA GLY A 274 -6.38 9.65 10.94
C GLY A 274 -5.34 10.67 11.39
N ILE A 275 -5.42 11.89 10.86
CA ILE A 275 -4.54 13.01 11.25
C ILE A 275 -5.34 14.25 11.68
N GLY A 276 -6.66 14.15 11.65
CA GLY A 276 -7.64 15.15 12.01
C GLY A 276 -9.04 14.60 11.83
N TYR A 277 -10.04 15.41 12.15
CA TYR A 277 -11.45 15.08 11.92
C TYR A 277 -11.71 14.80 10.43
N SER A 278 -12.18 13.58 10.11
CA SER A 278 -12.41 13.12 8.73
C SER A 278 -11.16 13.15 7.81
N LEU A 279 -9.97 13.43 8.35
CA LEU A 279 -8.73 13.51 7.60
C LEU A 279 -7.87 12.28 7.84
N THR A 280 -7.45 11.64 6.76
CA THR A 280 -6.56 10.49 6.75
C THR A 280 -5.13 10.89 6.35
N THR A 281 -4.17 10.02 6.64
CA THR A 281 -2.78 10.16 6.17
C THR A 281 -2.72 10.24 4.64
N GLY A 282 -1.84 11.08 4.11
CA GLY A 282 -1.44 11.10 2.70
C GLY A 282 -0.04 10.52 2.50
N PRO A 283 0.54 10.68 1.28
CA PRO A 283 1.81 10.02 0.93
C PRO A 283 2.97 10.45 1.82
N GLU A 284 3.02 11.73 2.17
CA GLU A 284 4.07 12.28 3.02
C GLU A 284 3.95 11.78 4.47
N GLU A 285 2.73 11.71 5.03
CA GLU A 285 2.51 11.18 6.37
C GLU A 285 2.82 9.69 6.45
N VAL A 286 2.40 8.90 5.46
CA VAL A 286 2.72 7.46 5.42
C VAL A 286 4.23 7.23 5.32
N LYS A 287 4.92 8.04 4.51
CA LYS A 287 6.39 8.01 4.41
C LYS A 287 7.08 8.44 5.70
N GLU A 288 6.54 9.43 6.41
CA GLU A 288 7.04 9.84 7.74
C GLU A 288 6.91 8.69 8.74
N ILE A 289 5.74 8.05 8.81
CA ILE A 289 5.50 6.89 9.69
C ILE A 289 6.48 5.76 9.38
N ARG A 290 6.67 5.43 8.09
CA ARG A 290 7.69 4.45 7.66
C ARG A 290 9.09 4.84 8.14
N THR A 291 9.47 6.10 7.95
CA THR A 291 10.79 6.62 8.34
C THR A 291 11.03 6.51 9.84
N ILE A 292 10.00 6.75 10.66
CA ILE A 292 10.07 6.57 12.12
C ILE A 292 10.40 5.11 12.46
N ILE A 293 9.76 4.14 11.79
CA ILE A 293 10.02 2.70 11.98
C ILE A 293 11.46 2.33 11.57
N GLU A 294 11.88 2.74 10.38
CA GLU A 294 13.20 2.40 9.83
C GLU A 294 14.37 2.94 10.67
N ASN A 295 14.15 4.11 11.29
CA ASN A 295 15.12 4.77 12.15
C ASN A 295 15.02 4.37 13.63
N GLY A 296 13.91 3.77 14.05
CA GLY A 296 13.61 3.52 15.47
C GLY A 296 13.48 4.82 16.27
N ASP A 297 13.10 5.91 15.62
CA ASP A 297 13.03 7.27 16.19
C ASP A 297 11.70 7.49 16.94
N TYR A 298 11.47 6.64 17.95
CA TYR A 298 10.22 6.61 18.71
C TYR A 298 10.19 7.67 19.81
N PHE A 299 9.01 8.23 20.06
CA PHE A 299 8.77 9.17 21.15
C PHE A 299 8.96 8.48 22.50
N LYS A 300 9.84 9.02 23.35
CA LYS A 300 10.01 8.53 24.72
C LYS A 300 8.96 9.19 25.63
N SER A 301 7.90 8.44 25.99
CA SER A 301 6.90 8.92 26.95
C SER A 301 7.28 8.56 28.39
N GLU A 302 7.08 9.49 29.33
CA GLU A 302 7.23 9.23 30.77
C GLU A 302 6.11 8.37 31.35
N LYS A 303 4.95 8.35 30.67
CA LYS A 303 3.76 7.61 31.08
C LYS A 303 3.21 6.82 29.90
N ILE A 304 2.82 5.59 30.17
CA ILE A 304 2.01 4.78 29.26
C ILE A 304 0.61 5.41 29.22
N GLY A 305 0.02 5.53 28.03
CA GLY A 305 -1.33 6.02 27.84
C GLY A 305 -2.38 5.06 28.38
N THR A 306 -3.60 5.54 28.54
CA THR A 306 -4.74 4.72 28.99
C THR A 306 -5.48 4.09 27.82
N VAL A 307 -6.25 3.03 28.07
CA VAL A 307 -7.20 2.46 27.12
C VAL A 307 -8.57 2.48 27.78
N GLU A 308 -9.57 3.06 27.11
CA GLU A 308 -10.97 2.98 27.49
C GLU A 308 -11.78 2.35 26.36
N GLN A 309 -12.77 1.53 26.69
CA GLN A 309 -13.71 0.98 25.72
C GLN A 309 -14.98 1.82 25.70
N GLN A 310 -15.47 2.14 24.50
CA GLN A 310 -16.69 2.91 24.30
C GLN A 310 -17.51 2.31 23.16
N ASP A 311 -18.83 2.31 23.29
CA ASP A 311 -19.73 1.98 22.18
C ASP A 311 -20.30 3.28 21.60
N VAL A 312 -20.14 3.47 20.30
CA VAL A 312 -20.60 4.67 19.57
C VAL A 312 -21.80 4.39 18.65
N THR A 313 -22.34 3.17 18.67
CA THR A 313 -23.37 2.74 17.72
C THR A 313 -24.66 3.54 17.85
N GLU A 314 -25.17 3.70 19.07
CA GLU A 314 -26.39 4.48 19.29
C GLU A 314 -26.20 5.97 18.98
N ASP A 315 -25.04 6.54 19.33
CA ASP A 315 -24.68 7.92 19.01
C ASP A 315 -24.65 8.14 17.49
N TYR A 316 -24.04 7.21 16.76
CA TYR A 316 -23.95 7.24 15.30
C TYR A 316 -25.30 7.07 14.61
N TYR A 317 -26.14 6.12 15.05
CA TYR A 317 -27.50 5.97 14.53
C TYR A 317 -28.34 7.22 14.75
N HIS A 318 -28.31 7.79 15.96
CA HIS A 318 -29.02 9.03 16.24
C HIS A 318 -28.51 10.17 15.35
N ASP A 319 -27.20 10.25 15.14
CA ASP A 319 -26.60 11.29 14.31
C ASP A 319 -27.02 11.21 12.83
N ILE A 320 -27.14 10.01 12.26
CA ILE A 320 -27.65 9.83 10.90
C ILE A 320 -29.15 10.12 10.84
N LEU A 321 -29.94 9.47 11.69
CA LEU A 321 -31.40 9.48 11.58
C LEU A 321 -32.00 10.86 11.86
N LYS A 322 -31.36 11.71 12.68
CA LYS A 322 -31.84 13.09 12.91
C LYS A 322 -31.70 13.98 11.67
N LYS A 323 -30.90 13.59 10.66
CA LYS A 323 -30.66 14.36 9.44
C LYS A 323 -31.60 13.98 8.29
N ILE A 324 -32.32 12.86 8.42
CA ILE A 324 -33.02 12.21 7.31
C ILE A 324 -34.50 12.04 7.63
N THR A 325 -35.36 12.28 6.64
CA THR A 325 -36.80 12.00 6.72
C THR A 325 -37.28 11.17 5.52
N LEU A 326 -37.79 9.96 5.76
CA LEU A 326 -38.38 9.14 4.70
C LEU A 326 -39.91 9.37 4.62
N ASN A 327 -40.38 9.80 3.45
CA ASN A 327 -41.81 10.06 3.20
C ASN A 327 -42.59 8.82 2.76
N LYS A 328 -41.91 7.69 2.56
CA LYS A 328 -42.52 6.39 2.27
C LYS A 328 -41.67 5.26 2.84
N LYS A 329 -42.31 4.11 3.05
CA LYS A 329 -41.65 2.87 3.44
C LYS A 329 -41.05 2.19 2.21
N PHE A 330 -39.80 1.74 2.32
CA PHE A 330 -39.13 0.94 1.29
C PHE A 330 -38.93 -0.49 1.77
N LYS A 331 -39.06 -1.44 0.85
CA LYS A 331 -38.58 -2.82 1.00
C LYS A 331 -37.17 -2.91 0.42
N VAL A 332 -36.18 -3.15 1.27
CA VAL A 332 -34.76 -3.01 0.93
C VAL A 332 -34.03 -4.35 1.09
N ILE A 333 -33.25 -4.75 0.10
CA ILE A 333 -32.26 -5.83 0.24
C ILE A 333 -30.95 -5.24 0.78
N VAL A 334 -30.37 -5.90 1.78
CA VAL A 334 -29.02 -5.61 2.28
C VAL A 334 -28.16 -6.86 2.15
N ASP A 335 -27.17 -6.82 1.26
CA ASP A 335 -26.11 -7.83 1.17
C ASP A 335 -24.79 -7.29 1.73
N SER A 336 -24.40 -7.79 2.89
CA SER A 336 -23.16 -7.36 3.55
C SER A 336 -21.93 -8.19 3.15
N GLY A 337 -22.07 -9.23 2.33
CA GLY A 337 -20.98 -10.12 1.96
C GLY A 337 -20.25 -10.75 3.15
N CYS A 338 -20.96 -10.98 4.27
CA CYS A 338 -20.41 -11.38 5.56
C CYS A 338 -19.43 -10.38 6.20
N GLY A 339 -19.38 -9.15 5.70
CA GLY A 339 -18.59 -8.04 6.23
C GLY A 339 -19.22 -7.36 7.44
N THR A 340 -18.49 -6.39 7.99
CA THR A 340 -18.81 -5.71 9.26
C THR A 340 -20.16 -4.97 9.22
N THR A 341 -20.59 -4.55 8.02
CA THR A 341 -21.86 -3.85 7.79
C THR A 341 -23.09 -4.64 8.20
N GLY A 342 -23.00 -5.97 8.25
CA GLY A 342 -24.11 -6.84 8.64
C GLY A 342 -24.58 -6.63 10.08
N LEU A 343 -23.70 -6.10 10.95
CA LEU A 343 -24.07 -5.75 12.33
C LEU A 343 -24.87 -4.45 12.42
N PHE A 344 -24.70 -3.54 11.45
CA PHE A 344 -25.10 -2.15 11.62
C PHE A 344 -26.17 -1.68 10.64
N ILE A 345 -26.03 -2.00 9.36
CA ILE A 345 -26.90 -1.48 8.29
C ILE A 345 -28.35 -1.97 8.41
N PRO A 346 -28.62 -3.28 8.65
CA PRO A 346 -30.00 -3.73 8.74
C PRO A 346 -30.79 -3.01 9.83
N GLU A 347 -30.18 -2.80 11.00
CA GLU A 347 -30.82 -2.11 12.11
C GLU A 347 -31.00 -0.61 11.82
N LEU A 348 -30.00 0.06 11.26
CA LEU A 348 -30.11 1.46 10.85
C LEU A 348 -31.32 1.68 9.91
N LEU A 349 -31.47 0.82 8.90
CA LEU A 349 -32.55 0.94 7.92
C LEU A 349 -33.93 0.62 8.49
N ARG A 350 -34.02 -0.34 9.42
CA ARG A 350 -35.27 -0.58 10.18
C ARG A 350 -35.67 0.64 10.98
N ARG A 351 -34.72 1.27 11.67
CA ARG A 351 -34.96 2.51 12.44
C ARG A 351 -35.31 3.69 11.55
N ALA A 352 -34.78 3.75 10.32
CA ALA A 352 -35.19 4.71 9.29
C ALA A 352 -36.61 4.45 8.76
N GLY A 353 -37.22 3.30 9.08
CA GLY A 353 -38.60 2.95 8.71
C GLY A 353 -38.72 1.96 7.55
N CYS A 354 -37.64 1.31 7.11
CA CYS A 354 -37.65 0.36 5.98
C CYS A 354 -38.01 -1.07 6.41
N ASP A 355 -38.58 -1.84 5.47
CA ASP A 355 -38.69 -3.30 5.54
C ASP A 355 -37.41 -3.93 5.00
N VAL A 356 -36.53 -4.39 5.88
CA VAL A 356 -35.21 -4.90 5.52
C VAL A 356 -35.22 -6.41 5.34
N ILE A 357 -34.73 -6.88 4.19
CA ILE A 357 -34.41 -8.28 3.91
C ILE A 357 -32.90 -8.43 3.89
N GLU A 358 -32.41 -9.25 4.82
CA GLU A 358 -31.00 -9.50 5.01
C GLU A 358 -30.48 -10.63 4.11
N ARG A 359 -29.34 -10.41 3.47
CA ARG A 359 -28.55 -11.41 2.75
C ARG A 359 -27.11 -11.34 3.26
N ASN A 360 -26.52 -12.48 3.62
CA ASN A 360 -25.12 -12.57 4.03
C ASN A 360 -24.72 -11.52 5.11
N THR A 361 -25.60 -11.24 6.07
CA THR A 361 -25.35 -10.25 7.14
C THR A 361 -24.72 -10.84 8.39
N THR A 362 -24.72 -12.16 8.53
CA THR A 362 -23.93 -12.83 9.56
C THR A 362 -22.45 -12.62 9.27
N VAL A 363 -21.78 -11.92 10.18
CA VAL A 363 -20.36 -11.57 10.06
C VAL A 363 -19.50 -12.83 10.07
N ASP A 364 -18.63 -12.97 9.07
CA ASP A 364 -17.59 -14.00 9.00
C ASP A 364 -16.38 -13.44 8.25
N GLY A 365 -15.29 -13.19 8.98
CA GLY A 365 -14.03 -12.68 8.44
C GLY A 365 -13.31 -13.61 7.46
N LYS A 366 -13.85 -14.80 7.16
CA LYS A 366 -13.42 -15.66 6.04
C LYS A 366 -14.04 -15.26 4.70
N PHE A 367 -15.10 -14.46 4.72
CA PHE A 367 -15.88 -14.05 3.54
C PHE A 367 -16.31 -15.26 2.67
N PRO A 368 -17.14 -16.18 3.21
CA PRO A 368 -17.46 -17.46 2.57
C PRO A 368 -18.24 -17.33 1.24
N VAL A 369 -18.83 -16.17 0.97
CA VAL A 369 -19.54 -15.85 -0.28
C VAL A 369 -18.68 -15.08 -1.28
N GLY A 370 -17.37 -15.01 -1.03
CA GLY A 370 -16.40 -14.20 -1.78
C GLY A 370 -16.14 -12.87 -1.10
N THR A 371 -15.06 -12.20 -1.53
CA THR A 371 -14.66 -10.89 -1.02
C THR A 371 -15.80 -9.88 -1.12
N PRO A 372 -16.15 -9.16 -0.04
CA PRO A 372 -17.16 -8.10 -0.07
C PRO A 372 -16.61 -6.91 -0.85
N ASP A 373 -16.88 -6.89 -2.16
CA ASP A 373 -16.57 -5.80 -3.07
C ASP A 373 -17.83 -5.44 -3.88
N PRO A 374 -18.45 -4.27 -3.64
CA PRO A 374 -19.65 -3.84 -4.36
C PRO A 374 -19.37 -3.42 -5.82
N THR A 375 -18.11 -3.41 -6.27
CA THR A 375 -17.80 -3.22 -7.69
C THR A 375 -17.71 -4.53 -8.46
N ALA A 376 -17.77 -5.69 -7.78
CA ALA A 376 -17.76 -7.00 -8.43
C ALA A 376 -19.14 -7.42 -8.98
N GLU A 377 -19.19 -7.88 -10.23
CA GLU A 377 -20.40 -8.38 -10.88
C GLU A 377 -21.02 -9.55 -10.11
N SER A 378 -20.19 -10.43 -9.53
CA SER A 378 -20.65 -11.57 -8.72
C SER A 378 -21.44 -11.11 -7.48
N THR A 379 -20.97 -10.08 -6.77
CA THR A 379 -21.67 -9.47 -5.64
C THR A 379 -22.97 -8.81 -6.10
N MET A 380 -22.91 -7.98 -7.14
CA MET A 380 -24.08 -7.26 -7.65
C MET A 380 -25.15 -8.20 -8.21
N LYS A 381 -24.76 -9.34 -8.79
CA LYS A 381 -25.68 -10.39 -9.24
C LYS A 381 -26.46 -11.01 -8.08
N ARG A 382 -25.83 -11.27 -6.93
CA ARG A 382 -26.55 -11.79 -5.75
C ARG A 382 -27.61 -10.80 -5.27
N VAL A 383 -27.26 -9.51 -5.18
CA VAL A 383 -28.21 -8.46 -4.78
C VAL A 383 -29.35 -8.39 -5.78
N ARG A 384 -29.04 -8.39 -7.08
CA ARG A 384 -30.04 -8.39 -8.15
C ARG A 384 -31.04 -9.53 -8.00
N ASP A 385 -30.54 -10.75 -7.88
CA ASP A 385 -31.38 -11.94 -7.80
C ASP A 385 -32.28 -11.85 -6.55
N ALA A 386 -31.73 -11.39 -5.41
CA ALA A 386 -32.51 -11.16 -4.19
C ALA A 386 -33.58 -10.05 -4.34
N VAL A 387 -33.30 -8.97 -5.07
CA VAL A 387 -34.28 -7.90 -5.35
C VAL A 387 -35.46 -8.45 -6.15
N LEU A 388 -35.16 -9.18 -7.23
CA LEU A 388 -36.18 -9.77 -8.11
C LEU A 388 -37.00 -10.84 -7.39
N GLU A 389 -36.36 -11.74 -6.65
CA GLU A 389 -37.02 -12.78 -5.85
C GLU A 389 -38.03 -12.22 -4.84
N ASN A 390 -37.70 -11.07 -4.25
CA ASN A 390 -38.49 -10.49 -3.17
C ASN A 390 -39.40 -9.35 -3.62
N ASN A 391 -39.35 -8.94 -4.89
CA ASN A 391 -39.99 -7.70 -5.36
C ASN A 391 -39.64 -6.52 -4.44
N ALA A 392 -38.34 -6.36 -4.15
CA ALA A 392 -37.84 -5.25 -3.34
C ALA A 392 -37.77 -3.96 -4.17
N ASP A 393 -37.89 -2.81 -3.50
CA ASP A 393 -37.83 -1.49 -4.15
C ASP A 393 -36.40 -1.12 -4.56
N ILE A 394 -35.40 -1.68 -3.86
CA ILE A 394 -33.98 -1.38 -4.05
C ILE A 394 -33.14 -2.41 -3.30
N GLY A 395 -31.92 -2.67 -3.79
CA GLY A 395 -30.95 -3.50 -3.10
C GLY A 395 -29.59 -2.82 -2.97
N PHE A 396 -28.94 -3.05 -1.84
CA PHE A 396 -27.61 -2.53 -1.54
C PHE A 396 -26.61 -3.65 -1.26
N ALA A 397 -25.43 -3.54 -1.84
CA ALA A 397 -24.22 -4.26 -1.45
C ALA A 397 -23.27 -3.30 -0.72
N PHE A 398 -22.42 -3.86 0.14
CA PHE A 398 -21.38 -3.13 0.85
C PHE A 398 -20.02 -3.81 0.69
N ASP A 399 -18.95 -3.04 0.90
CA ASP A 399 -17.65 -3.64 1.12
C ASP A 399 -17.44 -4.08 2.58
N GLY A 400 -16.27 -4.66 2.87
CA GLY A 400 -16.02 -5.35 4.15
C GLY A 400 -16.08 -4.45 5.40
N ASP A 401 -15.79 -3.16 5.26
CA ASP A 401 -15.77 -2.17 6.33
C ASP A 401 -16.79 -1.02 6.17
N GLY A 402 -17.55 -0.99 5.07
CA GLY A 402 -18.81 -0.28 4.97
C GLY A 402 -18.76 1.16 4.50
N ASP A 403 -17.60 1.62 4.04
CA ASP A 403 -17.45 2.97 3.47
C ASP A 403 -17.72 3.01 1.95
N ARG A 404 -18.02 1.84 1.35
CA ARG A 404 -18.49 1.71 -0.03
C ARG A 404 -19.83 1.01 -0.13
N ILE A 405 -20.61 1.43 -1.12
CA ILE A 405 -21.88 0.77 -1.47
C ILE A 405 -21.92 0.39 -2.95
N GLY A 406 -22.85 -0.48 -3.30
CA GLY A 406 -23.30 -0.78 -4.66
C GLY A 406 -24.82 -0.93 -4.67
N THR A 407 -25.48 -0.63 -5.79
CA THR A 407 -26.95 -0.54 -5.81
C THR A 407 -27.58 -1.29 -6.98
N VAL A 408 -28.74 -1.89 -6.73
CA VAL A 408 -29.62 -2.49 -7.74
C VAL A 408 -31.01 -1.85 -7.63
N ASP A 409 -31.58 -1.46 -8.76
CA ASP A 409 -32.96 -0.96 -8.84
C ASP A 409 -34.01 -2.08 -8.73
N GLU A 410 -35.29 -1.70 -8.62
CA GLU A 410 -36.42 -2.62 -8.49
C GLU A 410 -36.64 -3.52 -9.71
N LYS A 411 -36.04 -3.19 -10.86
CA LYS A 411 -36.09 -3.97 -12.11
C LYS A 411 -34.91 -4.95 -12.22
N GLY A 412 -34.03 -4.99 -11.22
CA GLY A 412 -32.82 -5.82 -11.24
C GLY A 412 -31.69 -5.24 -12.09
N ARG A 413 -31.70 -3.94 -12.39
CA ARG A 413 -30.58 -3.26 -13.06
C ARG A 413 -29.52 -2.92 -12.02
N VAL A 414 -28.30 -3.38 -12.27
CA VAL A 414 -27.14 -2.93 -11.50
C VAL A 414 -26.82 -1.49 -11.92
N LEU A 415 -26.76 -0.58 -10.94
CA LEU A 415 -26.31 0.79 -11.15
C LEU A 415 -24.91 0.92 -10.59
N TRP A 416 -23.94 1.14 -11.48
CA TRP A 416 -22.56 1.41 -11.09
C TRP A 416 -22.47 2.72 -10.32
N ASN A 417 -21.49 2.83 -9.43
CA ASN A 417 -21.46 3.89 -8.42
C ASN A 417 -21.26 5.29 -8.99
N ASP A 418 -20.76 5.45 -10.20
CA ASP A 418 -20.77 6.72 -10.91
C ASP A 418 -22.19 7.21 -11.23
N VAL A 419 -23.15 6.31 -11.48
CA VAL A 419 -24.57 6.67 -11.56
C VAL A 419 -25.07 7.19 -10.21
N LEU A 420 -24.66 6.58 -9.10
CA LEU A 420 -24.97 7.12 -7.77
C LEU A 420 -24.31 8.49 -7.54
N VAL A 421 -23.07 8.72 -7.99
CA VAL A 421 -22.45 10.05 -7.97
C VAL A 421 -23.34 11.06 -8.71
N ALA A 422 -23.86 10.70 -9.88
CA ALA A 422 -24.77 11.55 -10.64
C ALA A 422 -26.11 11.79 -9.91
N ILE A 423 -26.68 10.77 -9.25
CA ILE A 423 -27.90 10.88 -8.44
C ILE A 423 -27.70 11.86 -7.27
N PHE A 424 -26.64 11.68 -6.49
CA PHE A 424 -26.35 12.57 -5.36
C PHE A 424 -25.98 13.98 -5.84
N ALA A 425 -25.24 14.11 -6.94
CA ALA A 425 -24.96 15.42 -7.54
C ALA A 425 -26.26 16.13 -7.92
N LYS A 426 -27.21 15.44 -8.55
CA LYS A 426 -28.52 16.00 -8.87
C LYS A 426 -29.29 16.44 -7.63
N GLU A 427 -29.42 15.57 -6.63
CA GLU A 427 -30.12 15.88 -5.38
C GLU A 427 -29.53 17.13 -4.70
N ILE A 428 -28.21 17.16 -4.56
CA ILE A 428 -27.51 18.25 -3.90
C ILE A 428 -27.61 19.55 -4.70
N LEU A 429 -27.50 19.51 -6.03
CA LEU A 429 -27.60 20.71 -6.87
C LEU A 429 -29.01 21.29 -6.92
N GLU A 430 -30.05 20.50 -6.69
CA GLU A 430 -31.42 21.01 -6.53
C GLU A 430 -31.59 21.81 -5.24
N ARG A 431 -30.79 21.53 -4.21
CA ARG A 431 -30.76 22.26 -2.92
C ARG A 431 -29.71 23.38 -2.91
N PHE A 432 -28.58 23.17 -3.58
CA PHE A 432 -27.40 24.03 -3.62
C PHE A 432 -26.93 24.26 -5.08
N PRO A 433 -27.67 25.04 -5.89
CA PRO A 433 -27.32 25.30 -7.28
C PRO A 433 -25.96 25.99 -7.41
N HIS A 434 -25.28 25.79 -8.55
CA HIS A 434 -23.95 26.35 -8.85
C HIS A 434 -22.80 25.84 -7.97
N SER A 435 -23.06 24.85 -7.11
CA SER A 435 -22.03 24.24 -6.29
C SER A 435 -21.07 23.38 -7.12
N LYS A 436 -19.84 23.25 -6.62
CA LYS A 436 -18.85 22.34 -7.17
C LYS A 436 -19.11 20.91 -6.67
N ILE A 437 -18.95 19.96 -7.58
CA ILE A 437 -19.08 18.53 -7.31
C ILE A 437 -17.78 17.83 -7.74
N VAL A 438 -17.09 17.20 -6.79
CA VAL A 438 -15.82 16.50 -7.04
C VAL A 438 -16.08 15.05 -7.41
N TYR A 439 -15.43 14.52 -8.44
CA TYR A 439 -15.53 13.09 -8.79
C TYR A 439 -14.24 12.57 -9.41
N ASN A 440 -13.98 11.27 -9.32
CA ASN A 440 -12.74 10.71 -9.86
C ASN A 440 -12.80 10.43 -11.37
N GLY A 441 -11.62 10.39 -12.01
CA GLY A 441 -11.46 10.13 -13.44
C GLY A 441 -12.03 8.79 -13.95
N LEU A 442 -12.34 7.84 -13.06
CA LEU A 442 -13.02 6.59 -13.43
C LEU A 442 -14.53 6.77 -13.70
N CYS A 443 -15.16 7.85 -13.23
CA CYS A 443 -16.60 8.00 -13.40
C CYS A 443 -17.02 8.22 -14.86
N SER A 444 -18.15 7.63 -15.26
CA SER A 444 -18.80 7.86 -16.55
C SER A 444 -19.01 9.34 -16.88
N GLN A 445 -19.07 9.68 -18.17
CA GLN A 445 -19.47 11.01 -18.65
C GLN A 445 -20.86 11.43 -18.13
N VAL A 446 -21.73 10.48 -17.75
CA VAL A 446 -23.03 10.76 -17.14
C VAL A 446 -22.93 11.69 -15.94
N VAL A 447 -21.86 11.58 -15.13
CA VAL A 447 -21.65 12.42 -13.94
C VAL A 447 -21.48 13.88 -14.35
N ARG A 448 -20.58 14.15 -15.29
CA ARG A 448 -20.32 15.52 -15.79
C ARG A 448 -21.57 16.12 -16.40
N GLU A 449 -22.29 15.34 -17.21
CA GLU A 449 -23.48 15.81 -17.91
C GLU A 449 -24.63 16.12 -16.94
N VAL A 450 -24.89 15.24 -15.96
CA VAL A 450 -25.92 15.49 -14.94
C VAL A 450 -25.56 16.70 -14.08
N ILE A 451 -24.29 16.90 -13.72
CA ILE A 451 -23.84 18.10 -12.99
C ILE A 451 -24.17 19.36 -13.82
N HIS A 452 -23.81 19.39 -15.10
CA HIS A 452 -24.10 20.55 -15.96
C HIS A 452 -25.61 20.78 -16.16
N GLN A 453 -26.39 19.72 -16.37
CA GLN A 453 -27.84 19.79 -16.53
C GLN A 453 -28.56 20.35 -15.29
N ASN A 454 -27.97 20.20 -14.11
CA ASN A 454 -28.48 20.74 -12.85
C ASN A 454 -27.68 21.98 -12.38
N ASN A 455 -27.10 22.74 -13.31
CA ASN A 455 -26.42 24.01 -13.06
C ASN A 455 -25.22 23.95 -12.09
N GLY A 456 -24.60 22.79 -11.91
CA GLY A 456 -23.41 22.61 -11.08
C GLY A 456 -22.09 22.76 -11.85
N ILE A 457 -20.99 22.70 -11.10
CA ILE A 457 -19.62 22.82 -11.62
C ILE A 457 -18.89 21.48 -11.39
N PRO A 458 -18.61 20.70 -12.45
CA PRO A 458 -17.93 19.42 -12.30
C PRO A 458 -16.43 19.64 -12.06
N VAL A 459 -15.88 18.97 -11.04
CA VAL A 459 -14.44 18.97 -10.74
C VAL A 459 -13.94 17.52 -10.78
N MET A 460 -13.37 17.13 -11.91
CA MET A 460 -12.71 15.83 -12.02
C MET A 460 -11.39 15.85 -11.26
N TRP A 461 -11.09 14.78 -10.52
CA TRP A 461 -9.86 14.64 -9.75
C TRP A 461 -9.29 13.21 -9.79
N ARG A 462 -8.08 13.04 -9.26
CA ARG A 462 -7.42 11.72 -9.20
C ARG A 462 -8.12 10.78 -8.21
N THR A 463 -8.02 9.49 -8.49
CA THR A 463 -8.65 8.42 -7.68
C THR A 463 -7.97 8.22 -6.33
N GLY A 464 -8.77 8.02 -5.29
CA GLY A 464 -8.35 7.69 -3.94
C GLY A 464 -9.12 8.52 -2.91
N HIS A 465 -9.76 7.85 -1.95
CA HIS A 465 -10.67 8.49 -0.99
C HIS A 465 -10.03 9.68 -0.26
N SER A 466 -8.76 9.57 0.16
CA SER A 466 -8.03 10.67 0.83
C SER A 466 -7.81 11.87 -0.09
N PHE A 467 -7.58 11.65 -1.38
CA PHE A 467 -7.38 12.73 -2.34
C PHE A 467 -8.68 13.45 -2.68
N ILE A 468 -9.79 12.71 -2.78
CA ILE A 468 -11.11 13.30 -2.99
C ILE A 468 -11.54 14.13 -1.78
N LYS A 469 -11.38 13.61 -0.55
CA LYS A 469 -11.63 14.37 0.69
C LYS A 469 -10.88 15.70 0.71
N SER A 470 -9.57 15.67 0.46
CA SER A 470 -8.74 16.87 0.43
C SER A 470 -9.17 17.85 -0.67
N LYS A 471 -9.55 17.34 -1.85
CA LYS A 471 -10.00 18.19 -2.96
C LYS A 471 -11.37 18.83 -2.71
N ILE A 472 -12.27 18.13 -2.03
CA ILE A 472 -13.56 18.69 -1.60
C ILE A 472 -13.32 19.91 -0.71
N ALA A 473 -12.42 19.79 0.27
CA ALA A 473 -12.06 20.89 1.16
C ALA A 473 -11.38 22.04 0.40
N GLU A 474 -10.42 21.74 -0.47
CA GLU A 474 -9.70 22.75 -1.29
C GLU A 474 -10.66 23.55 -2.19
N GLU A 475 -11.60 22.87 -2.82
CA GLU A 475 -12.54 23.48 -3.77
C GLU A 475 -13.74 24.15 -3.10
N ASN A 476 -13.92 23.93 -1.79
CA ASN A 476 -15.17 24.18 -1.07
C ASN A 476 -16.38 23.52 -1.77
N ALA A 477 -16.19 22.27 -2.20
CA ALA A 477 -17.26 21.47 -2.80
C ALA A 477 -18.22 20.98 -1.72
N VAL A 478 -19.50 20.85 -2.08
CA VAL A 478 -20.56 20.36 -1.19
C VAL A 478 -20.68 18.84 -1.19
N PHE A 479 -20.08 18.20 -2.20
CA PHE A 479 -20.11 16.77 -2.40
C PHE A 479 -18.93 16.31 -3.24
N GLY A 480 -18.52 15.06 -3.01
CA GLY A 480 -17.85 14.31 -4.05
C GLY A 480 -18.09 12.82 -3.95
N GLY A 481 -17.67 12.09 -4.98
CA GLY A 481 -17.80 10.64 -4.99
C GLY A 481 -16.92 9.94 -6.01
N GLU A 482 -16.77 8.64 -5.85
CA GLU A 482 -15.91 7.81 -6.68
C GLU A 482 -16.66 6.61 -7.25
N LEU A 483 -16.21 6.12 -8.42
CA LEU A 483 -16.69 4.85 -8.97
C LEU A 483 -16.51 3.67 -7.99
N SER A 484 -15.53 3.73 -7.11
CA SER A 484 -15.31 2.69 -6.10
C SER A 484 -16.44 2.59 -5.06
N GLY A 485 -17.36 3.56 -5.00
CA GLY A 485 -18.49 3.56 -4.08
C GLY A 485 -18.30 4.41 -2.82
N HIS A 486 -17.21 5.17 -2.72
CA HIS A 486 -17.03 6.17 -1.67
C HIS A 486 -17.82 7.45 -2.01
N PHE A 487 -18.63 7.93 -1.06
CA PHE A 487 -19.47 9.13 -1.22
C PHE A 487 -19.25 10.08 -0.04
N PHE A 488 -18.84 11.31 -0.33
CA PHE A 488 -18.38 12.31 0.63
C PHE A 488 -19.37 13.47 0.68
N PHE A 489 -20.25 13.47 1.68
CA PHE A 489 -21.24 14.52 1.85
C PHE A 489 -20.69 15.64 2.76
N ALA A 490 -20.59 16.86 2.23
CA ALA A 490 -20.12 18.04 2.95
C ALA A 490 -21.21 19.13 3.11
N ASP A 491 -22.42 18.86 2.61
CA ASP A 491 -23.57 19.76 2.67
C ASP A 491 -24.19 19.83 4.09
N ASN A 492 -24.48 18.67 4.68
CA ASN A 492 -25.07 18.51 6.01
C ASN A 492 -24.44 17.33 6.76
N ALA A 493 -23.18 17.01 6.44
CA ALA A 493 -22.43 15.90 7.03
C ALA A 493 -20.95 16.29 7.18
N TYR A 494 -20.11 15.33 7.59
CA TYR A 494 -18.75 15.58 8.06
C TYR A 494 -17.68 15.58 6.96
N GLY A 495 -18.02 15.28 5.71
CA GLY A 495 -17.09 15.25 4.58
C GLY A 495 -16.23 13.98 4.46
N HIS A 496 -16.35 13.01 5.36
CA HIS A 496 -15.81 11.66 5.13
C HIS A 496 -16.78 10.81 4.30
N ASP A 497 -16.25 9.73 3.74
CA ASP A 497 -17.00 8.68 3.09
C ASP A 497 -17.83 7.90 4.10
N ASP A 498 -19.13 7.82 3.84
CA ASP A 498 -20.08 7.11 4.69
C ASP A 498 -21.12 6.39 3.83
N GLY A 499 -20.95 5.07 3.68
CA GLY A 499 -21.87 4.22 2.93
C GLY A 499 -23.24 4.09 3.58
N ALA A 500 -23.33 4.16 4.92
CA ALA A 500 -24.60 4.10 5.63
C ALA A 500 -25.41 5.37 5.40
N TYR A 501 -24.76 6.54 5.46
CA TYR A 501 -25.38 7.82 5.15
C TYR A 501 -25.78 7.90 3.67
N ALA A 502 -24.96 7.41 2.73
CA ALA A 502 -25.29 7.36 1.31
C ALA A 502 -26.59 6.59 1.04
N VAL A 503 -26.77 5.43 1.70
CA VAL A 503 -27.97 4.60 1.55
C VAL A 503 -29.22 5.33 2.02
N VAL A 504 -29.21 5.93 3.21
CA VAL A 504 -30.39 6.66 3.70
C VAL A 504 -30.66 7.93 2.88
N ARG A 505 -29.60 8.58 2.35
CA ARG A 505 -29.72 9.76 1.48
C ARG A 505 -30.39 9.46 0.15
N VAL A 506 -30.04 8.34 -0.51
CA VAL A 506 -30.71 7.97 -1.77
C VAL A 506 -32.18 7.60 -1.51
N LEU A 507 -32.48 6.92 -0.41
CA LEU A 507 -33.85 6.60 -0.01
C LEU A 507 -34.67 7.86 0.30
N GLU A 508 -34.09 8.83 1.01
CA GLU A 508 -34.72 10.13 1.26
C GLU A 508 -35.12 10.79 -0.05
N TYR A 509 -34.16 10.93 -0.98
CA TYR A 509 -34.39 11.59 -2.26
C TYR A 509 -35.48 10.91 -3.09
N LEU A 510 -35.44 9.57 -3.19
CA LEU A 510 -36.48 8.80 -3.87
C LEU A 510 -37.85 8.94 -3.21
N SER A 511 -37.90 9.08 -1.88
CA SER A 511 -39.14 9.29 -1.13
C SER A 511 -39.72 10.69 -1.34
N GLU A 512 -38.88 11.73 -1.32
CA GLU A 512 -39.26 13.12 -1.56
C GLU A 512 -39.82 13.33 -2.96
N ARG A 513 -39.20 12.69 -3.96
CA ARG A 513 -39.63 12.79 -5.36
C ARG A 513 -40.71 11.80 -5.76
N ASN A 514 -41.03 10.87 -4.86
CA ASN A 514 -41.98 9.80 -5.11
C ASN A 514 -41.71 9.05 -6.44
N VAL A 515 -40.44 8.75 -6.69
CA VAL A 515 -39.99 7.98 -7.86
C VAL A 515 -39.29 6.69 -7.41
N SER A 516 -39.20 5.73 -8.33
CA SER A 516 -38.32 4.57 -8.21
C SER A 516 -36.90 4.92 -8.64
N LEU A 517 -35.93 4.06 -8.28
CA LEU A 517 -34.55 4.25 -8.69
C LEU A 517 -34.39 4.14 -10.21
N SER A 518 -35.11 3.22 -10.85
CA SER A 518 -35.06 3.07 -12.31
C SER A 518 -35.60 4.30 -13.04
N GLN A 519 -36.72 4.88 -12.57
CA GLN A 519 -37.30 6.09 -13.16
C GLN A 519 -36.36 7.29 -13.05
N LEU A 520 -35.66 7.43 -11.91
CA LEU A 520 -34.67 8.48 -11.74
C LEU A 520 -33.52 8.30 -12.73
N TYR A 521 -32.98 7.08 -12.82
CA TYR A 521 -31.88 6.80 -13.75
C TYR A 521 -32.29 6.95 -15.23
N GLU A 522 -33.52 6.62 -15.59
CA GLU A 522 -34.08 6.81 -16.94
C GLU A 522 -34.15 8.29 -17.36
N SER A 523 -34.00 9.24 -16.42
CA SER A 523 -33.89 10.67 -16.72
C SER A 523 -32.49 11.14 -17.12
N PHE A 524 -31.46 10.28 -17.01
CA PHE A 524 -30.07 10.62 -17.26
C PHE A 524 -29.62 10.26 -18.68
N PRO A 525 -28.53 10.89 -19.17
CA PRO A 525 -27.82 10.41 -20.36
C PRO A 525 -27.44 8.93 -20.25
N VAL A 526 -27.70 8.16 -21.31
CA VAL A 526 -27.54 6.70 -21.29
C VAL A 526 -26.20 6.31 -21.89
N TYR A 527 -25.41 5.58 -21.11
CA TYR A 527 -24.19 4.92 -21.55
C TYR A 527 -24.25 3.42 -21.22
N ILE A 528 -23.82 2.59 -22.18
CA ILE A 528 -23.45 1.20 -21.93
C ILE A 528 -22.06 1.25 -21.32
N SER A 529 -21.96 0.99 -20.02
CA SER A 529 -20.72 1.13 -19.25
C SER A 529 -20.23 -0.23 -18.78
N SER A 530 -18.92 -0.47 -18.90
CA SER A 530 -18.30 -1.62 -18.26
C SER A 530 -18.38 -1.46 -16.74
N PRO A 531 -18.35 -2.55 -15.96
CA PRO A 531 -17.98 -2.43 -14.56
C PRO A 531 -16.54 -1.88 -14.43
N GLU A 532 -16.12 -1.62 -13.20
CA GLU A 532 -14.69 -1.45 -12.91
C GLU A 532 -13.98 -2.80 -13.13
N ILE A 533 -12.96 -2.82 -13.99
CA ILE A 533 -12.18 -4.03 -14.28
C ILE A 533 -10.82 -3.90 -13.60
N LYS A 534 -10.45 -4.88 -12.77
CA LYS A 534 -9.15 -4.95 -12.09
C LYS A 534 -8.37 -6.15 -12.61
N ILE A 535 -7.17 -5.92 -13.14
CA ILE A 535 -6.29 -6.98 -13.68
C ILE A 535 -4.97 -6.94 -12.92
N GLY A 536 -4.51 -8.10 -12.44
CA GLY A 536 -3.26 -8.20 -11.69
C GLY A 536 -2.05 -7.71 -12.48
N CYS A 537 -1.17 -6.96 -11.81
CA CYS A 537 0.08 -6.45 -12.37
C CYS A 537 1.06 -6.13 -11.23
N PRO A 538 2.28 -6.70 -11.22
CA PRO A 538 3.25 -6.47 -10.14
C PRO A 538 3.49 -4.98 -9.82
N ASP A 539 3.69 -4.69 -8.53
CA ASP A 539 3.89 -3.32 -8.01
C ASP A 539 5.05 -2.61 -8.72
N GLU A 540 6.13 -3.33 -9.04
CA GLU A 540 7.33 -2.86 -9.72
C GLU A 540 7.19 -2.69 -11.24
N LYS A 541 6.08 -3.12 -11.84
CA LYS A 541 5.84 -3.09 -13.30
C LYS A 541 4.73 -2.14 -13.71
N LYS A 542 3.67 -2.03 -12.90
CA LYS A 542 2.40 -1.39 -13.28
C LYS A 542 2.55 0.06 -13.79
N GLU A 543 3.44 0.84 -13.18
CA GLU A 543 3.66 2.24 -13.55
C GLU A 543 4.26 2.35 -14.97
N ALA A 544 5.31 1.58 -15.25
CA ALA A 544 5.97 1.57 -16.56
C ALA A 544 5.02 1.09 -17.66
N ILE A 545 4.21 0.08 -17.37
CA ILE A 545 3.21 -0.46 -18.32
C ILE A 545 2.14 0.58 -18.62
N ILE A 546 1.57 1.24 -17.61
CA ILE A 546 0.55 2.27 -17.84
C ILE A 546 1.11 3.45 -18.62
N LYS A 547 2.36 3.84 -18.39
CA LYS A 547 3.02 4.89 -19.17
C LYS A 547 3.13 4.51 -20.66
N ASP A 548 3.55 3.29 -20.96
CA ASP A 548 3.62 2.80 -22.35
C ASP A 548 2.23 2.69 -23.01
N ILE A 549 1.22 2.21 -22.27
CA ILE A 549 -0.17 2.20 -22.73
C ILE A 549 -0.64 3.62 -23.04
N ALA A 550 -0.36 4.59 -22.16
CA ALA A 550 -0.78 5.98 -22.30
C ALA A 550 -0.22 6.63 -23.57
N GLU A 551 1.07 6.42 -23.87
CA GLU A 551 1.71 6.95 -25.08
C GLU A 551 1.02 6.42 -26.35
N LYS A 552 0.78 5.11 -26.42
CA LYS A 552 0.07 4.50 -27.55
C LYS A 552 -1.39 4.95 -27.61
N PHE A 553 -2.09 4.98 -26.48
CA PHE A 553 -3.51 5.28 -26.42
C PHE A 553 -3.80 6.71 -26.94
N LYS A 554 -2.92 7.66 -26.60
CA LYS A 554 -2.96 9.04 -27.14
C LYS A 554 -2.65 9.08 -28.64
N ALA A 555 -1.71 8.27 -29.12
CA ALA A 555 -1.36 8.21 -30.54
C ALA A 555 -2.44 7.57 -31.42
N ASP A 556 -3.16 6.56 -30.89
CA ASP A 556 -4.22 5.85 -31.61
C ASP A 556 -5.50 6.69 -31.75
N PHE A 557 -5.74 7.65 -30.84
CA PHE A 557 -6.97 8.47 -30.80
C PHE A 557 -6.68 9.98 -30.77
N PRO A 558 -5.98 10.53 -31.77
CA PRO A 558 -5.62 11.95 -31.80
C PRO A 558 -6.87 12.83 -31.87
N GLY A 559 -6.82 14.00 -31.23
CA GLY A 559 -7.88 15.01 -31.28
C GLY A 559 -9.02 14.82 -30.28
N ASN A 560 -9.03 13.75 -29.49
CA ASN A 560 -9.97 13.56 -28.38
C ASN A 560 -9.47 14.26 -27.11
N THR A 561 -10.36 14.46 -26.14
CA THR A 561 -10.01 15.11 -24.88
C THR A 561 -9.25 14.12 -23.99
N VAL A 562 -8.00 14.43 -23.67
CA VAL A 562 -7.13 13.61 -22.82
C VAL A 562 -7.12 14.18 -21.41
N THR A 563 -7.21 13.32 -20.40
CA THR A 563 -6.95 13.65 -18.99
C THR A 563 -5.90 12.67 -18.45
N ASP A 564 -4.74 13.21 -18.08
CA ASP A 564 -3.61 12.50 -17.48
C ASP A 564 -2.88 13.44 -16.48
N ASP A 565 -1.66 13.11 -16.07
CA ASP A 565 -0.87 13.86 -15.09
C ASP A 565 -0.61 15.33 -15.46
N SER A 566 -0.71 15.67 -16.75
CA SER A 566 -0.55 17.03 -17.26
C SER A 566 -1.76 17.92 -17.00
N VAL A 567 -2.94 17.30 -16.81
CA VAL A 567 -4.21 17.98 -16.51
C VAL A 567 -4.52 17.89 -15.01
N ILE A 568 -4.30 16.72 -14.41
CA ILE A 568 -4.53 16.45 -12.99
C ILE A 568 -3.19 16.02 -12.37
N PRO A 569 -2.49 16.91 -11.65
CA PRO A 569 -1.17 16.60 -11.11
C PRO A 569 -1.15 15.36 -10.21
N GLY A 570 -0.28 14.41 -10.56
CA GLY A 570 -0.14 13.15 -9.83
C GLY A 570 -1.30 12.18 -9.99
N ASP A 571 -2.06 12.30 -11.09
CA ASP A 571 -2.96 11.25 -11.57
C ASP A 571 -2.16 10.03 -12.07
N ASP A 572 -2.78 8.87 -12.00
CA ASP A 572 -2.12 7.56 -12.17
C ASP A 572 -2.62 6.76 -13.38
N GLY A 573 -3.22 7.48 -14.32
CA GLY A 573 -3.76 6.92 -15.52
C GLY A 573 -3.86 7.90 -16.67
N THR A 574 -4.50 7.42 -17.74
CA THR A 574 -4.83 8.22 -18.90
C THR A 574 -6.25 7.89 -19.32
N ARG A 575 -7.10 8.91 -19.28
CA ARG A 575 -8.47 8.89 -19.76
C ARG A 575 -8.54 9.61 -21.09
N ILE A 576 -9.29 9.04 -22.03
CA ILE A 576 -9.71 9.73 -23.25
C ILE A 576 -11.23 9.80 -23.27
N ASP A 577 -11.75 11.02 -23.34
CA ASP A 577 -13.15 11.34 -23.59
C ASP A 577 -13.39 11.48 -25.10
N PHE A 578 -14.25 10.62 -25.61
CA PHE A 578 -14.83 10.69 -26.95
C PHE A 578 -16.20 11.38 -26.89
N THR A 579 -16.76 11.69 -28.05
CA THR A 579 -18.13 12.26 -28.16
C THR A 579 -19.22 11.28 -27.73
N ASP A 580 -18.95 9.98 -27.78
CA ASP A 580 -19.91 8.90 -27.51
C ASP A 580 -19.45 7.96 -26.38
N GLY A 581 -18.61 8.44 -25.45
CA GLY A 581 -18.17 7.71 -24.24
C GLY A 581 -16.70 7.93 -23.88
N MET A 582 -16.15 7.09 -23.01
CA MET A 582 -14.78 7.21 -22.53
C MET A 582 -14.07 5.86 -22.42
N VAL A 583 -12.74 5.90 -22.37
CA VAL A 583 -11.89 4.78 -21.96
C VAL A 583 -10.79 5.33 -21.03
N ILE A 584 -10.51 4.62 -19.95
CA ILE A 584 -9.44 4.95 -19.00
C ILE A 584 -8.63 3.71 -18.63
N PHE A 585 -7.31 3.85 -18.66
CA PHE A 585 -6.35 2.91 -18.09
C PHE A 585 -5.61 3.60 -16.95
N ARG A 586 -5.50 2.94 -15.80
CA ARG A 586 -4.72 3.45 -14.65
C ARG A 586 -4.10 2.31 -13.87
N TYR A 587 -3.05 2.57 -13.10
CA TYR A 587 -2.53 1.59 -12.14
C TYR A 587 -3.07 1.88 -10.74
N SER A 588 -3.30 0.84 -9.93
CA SER A 588 -3.75 1.00 -8.55
C SER A 588 -2.62 1.51 -7.66
N GLN A 589 -2.91 2.47 -6.79
CA GLN A 589 -1.97 2.90 -5.74
C GLN A 589 -1.93 1.95 -4.55
N ASN A 590 -2.99 1.17 -4.34
CA ASN A 590 -3.18 0.36 -3.13
C ASN A 590 -2.91 -1.12 -3.34
N GLY A 591 -2.69 -1.56 -4.58
CA GLY A 591 -2.42 -2.95 -4.87
C GLY A 591 -1.70 -3.19 -6.20
N PRO A 592 -1.23 -4.43 -6.40
CA PRO A 592 -0.54 -4.85 -7.61
C PRO A 592 -1.57 -5.20 -8.71
N TYR A 593 -2.30 -4.20 -9.18
CA TYR A 593 -3.24 -4.35 -10.28
C TYR A 593 -3.40 -3.03 -11.04
N ILE A 594 -3.87 -3.13 -12.29
CA ILE A 594 -4.34 -2.01 -13.09
C ILE A 594 -5.87 -1.98 -13.08
N THR A 595 -6.44 -0.79 -13.20
CA THR A 595 -7.89 -0.59 -13.33
C THR A 595 -8.19 -0.07 -14.72
N ILE A 596 -9.24 -0.64 -15.32
CA ILE A 596 -9.77 -0.21 -16.61
C ILE A 596 -11.26 0.08 -16.48
N LYS A 597 -11.71 1.11 -17.21
CA LYS A 597 -13.13 1.32 -17.48
C LYS A 597 -13.32 1.86 -18.89
N PHE A 598 -14.41 1.46 -19.52
CA PHE A 598 -14.84 2.00 -20.78
C PHE A 598 -16.36 2.04 -20.87
N GLU A 599 -16.87 2.92 -21.71
CA GLU A 599 -18.30 3.03 -21.97
C GLU A 599 -18.56 3.47 -23.40
N ALA A 600 -19.79 3.29 -23.89
CA ALA A 600 -20.23 3.86 -25.15
C ALA A 600 -21.75 4.11 -25.18
N GLN A 601 -22.23 4.95 -26.10
CA GLN A 601 -23.66 5.20 -26.29
C GLN A 601 -24.38 4.12 -27.12
N ASN A 602 -23.64 3.22 -27.78
CA ASN A 602 -24.22 2.12 -28.55
C ASN A 602 -23.36 0.85 -28.43
N GLN A 603 -23.99 -0.30 -28.70
CA GLN A 603 -23.37 -1.61 -28.51
C GLN A 603 -22.20 -1.88 -29.46
N GLU A 604 -22.23 -1.34 -30.68
CA GLU A 604 -21.15 -1.52 -31.66
C GLU A 604 -19.87 -0.83 -31.18
N THR A 605 -19.95 0.46 -30.83
CA THR A 605 -18.81 1.20 -30.27
C THR A 605 -18.34 0.57 -28.96
N TYR A 606 -19.25 0.12 -28.09
CA TYR A 606 -18.89 -0.57 -26.85
C TYR A 606 -18.02 -1.81 -27.12
N ASN A 607 -18.43 -2.64 -28.09
CA ASN A 607 -17.69 -3.84 -28.47
C ASN A 607 -16.33 -3.50 -29.11
N GLN A 608 -16.25 -2.43 -29.89
CA GLN A 608 -14.99 -1.95 -30.46
C GLN A 608 -14.01 -1.49 -29.37
N ARG A 609 -14.49 -0.73 -28.38
CA ARG A 609 -13.69 -0.30 -27.21
C ARG A 609 -13.24 -1.47 -26.36
N LYS A 610 -14.14 -2.40 -26.05
CA LYS A 610 -13.84 -3.65 -25.36
C LYS A 610 -12.70 -4.41 -26.04
N LYS A 611 -12.79 -4.59 -27.36
CA LYS A 611 -11.76 -5.26 -28.15
C LYS A 611 -10.44 -4.50 -28.10
N TYR A 612 -10.45 -3.18 -28.30
CA TYR A 612 -9.25 -2.35 -28.21
C TYR A 612 -8.55 -2.49 -26.85
N VAL A 613 -9.32 -2.44 -25.76
CA VAL A 613 -8.82 -2.64 -24.40
C VAL A 613 -8.17 -4.01 -24.25
N LYS A 614 -8.86 -5.09 -24.62
CA LYS A 614 -8.35 -6.46 -24.51
C LYS A 614 -7.06 -6.63 -25.32
N ASP A 615 -7.06 -6.22 -26.58
CA ASP A 615 -5.91 -6.32 -27.49
C ASP A 615 -4.72 -5.49 -26.98
N THR A 616 -4.99 -4.33 -26.38
CA THR A 616 -3.96 -3.48 -25.76
C THR A 616 -3.27 -4.18 -24.61
N LEU A 617 -4.04 -4.80 -23.72
CA LEU A 617 -3.57 -5.46 -22.50
C LEU A 617 -2.84 -6.77 -22.77
N LEU A 618 -3.29 -7.56 -23.75
CA LEU A 618 -2.67 -8.85 -24.12
C LEU A 618 -1.23 -8.71 -24.65
N ARG A 619 -0.78 -7.48 -24.98
CA ARG A 619 0.61 -7.22 -25.39
C ARG A 619 1.61 -7.22 -24.24
N TYR A 620 1.14 -7.17 -22.99
CA TYR A 620 2.00 -7.10 -21.81
C TYR A 620 2.02 -8.46 -21.09
N PRO A 621 3.15 -9.20 -21.13
CA PRO A 621 3.25 -10.53 -20.53
C PRO A 621 3.21 -10.49 -18.98
N ASP A 622 3.45 -9.34 -18.36
CA ASP A 622 3.39 -9.15 -16.90
C ASP A 622 1.94 -9.06 -16.37
N MET A 623 0.93 -9.00 -17.24
CA MET A 623 -0.49 -9.00 -16.82
C MET A 623 -0.88 -10.37 -16.27
N VAL A 624 -1.43 -10.37 -15.06
CA VAL A 624 -1.95 -11.55 -14.38
C VAL A 624 -3.47 -11.57 -14.51
N TRP A 625 -3.97 -12.43 -15.39
CA TRP A 625 -5.40 -12.53 -15.72
C TRP A 625 -6.20 -13.37 -14.73
N GLN A 626 -5.53 -14.11 -13.85
CA GLN A 626 -6.13 -14.97 -12.83
C GLN A 626 -5.41 -14.76 -11.49
N ASP A 627 -6.02 -14.01 -10.60
CA ASP A 627 -5.53 -13.69 -9.24
C ASP A 627 -6.73 -13.32 -8.35
N ASP A 628 -6.61 -13.46 -7.03
CA ASP A 628 -7.67 -13.12 -6.08
C ASP A 628 -7.98 -11.60 -6.04
N LEU A 629 -7.10 -10.76 -6.57
CA LEU A 629 -7.31 -9.32 -6.74
C LEU A 629 -7.96 -8.95 -8.08
N CYS A 630 -8.08 -9.89 -9.02
CA CYS A 630 -8.77 -9.66 -10.27
C CYS A 630 -10.28 -9.51 -10.05
N VAL A 631 -10.88 -8.54 -10.73
CA VAL A 631 -12.32 -8.25 -10.62
C VAL A 631 -12.87 -7.95 -12.00
N ASN A 632 -13.95 -8.62 -12.39
CA ASN A 632 -14.70 -8.43 -13.64
C ASN A 632 -13.84 -8.59 -14.92
N VAL A 633 -12.84 -9.48 -14.90
CA VAL A 633 -11.96 -9.70 -16.06
C VAL A 633 -12.74 -10.30 -17.24
N GLU A 634 -13.76 -11.10 -16.95
CA GLU A 634 -14.71 -11.68 -17.90
C GLU A 634 -15.50 -10.63 -18.70
N SER A 635 -15.62 -9.39 -18.20
CA SER A 635 -16.25 -8.31 -18.96
C SER A 635 -15.45 -7.94 -20.22
N LEU A 636 -14.19 -8.40 -20.33
CA LEU A 636 -13.34 -8.32 -21.53
C LEU A 636 -13.50 -9.50 -22.50
N ASP A 637 -14.38 -10.48 -22.24
CA ASP A 637 -14.51 -11.68 -23.08
C ASP A 637 -15.31 -11.58 -24.38
#